data_AF-A0A8H4J5P1-F1
#
_entry.id   AF-A0A8H4J5P1-F1
#
_cell.length_a   1.000
_cell.length_b   1.000
_cell.length_c   1.000
_cell.angle_alpha   90.00
_cell.angle_beta   90.00
_cell.angle_gamma   90.00
#
_symmetry.space_group_name_H-M   'P 1'
#
loop_
_entity.id
_entity.type
_entity.pdbx_description
1 polymer ?
#
loop_
_entity_poly.entity_id
_entity_poly.type
_entity_poly.pdbx_seq_one_letter_code
_entity_poly.pdbx_strand_id
1 'polypeptide(L)'
;MDMSSMSGMSMSATSSMAMAMSSTGTAAAASATSSSMSGMDMSSMDMGTGDCKVSMLWNWYTIDACFLAQSWHITSRGMFAGSCIGVILMVMLLEFLRRTAKEYDRLLLRQHQRAIFAETFSSGSSTPQRAPAPPAAAQTNCCDGADSIESENNDPKSAPAVMTAARSAAFPARRATRFRPNVMQQTIRALLHMLQFALAYFVMLLAMYYNGYLIICIFIGAFLGAFIFSWESVEVAVGGSGIEVQEDPTHPHQTSPACRAQCLLPPPPRPLSTKTASAFVHPAATMATDLIDHSPHHPAAAPPLDTAKNLILIDNYDSFTWNVYQYLVLEGANVTVFRNDEITLNELIAKNPTQLVVSPGPGHPETDSGISRDAIKHFAGKVPILGVCMGEQCIYSVFGGRVDVTGEILHGKTSPLRHDGKGVYANVPQDVPVTRYHSLAGTHPTLPECLEVSSWIATGPDGGKGIIMGVRHKEYVIEGVQYHPESILTEEGRTMIKNFLKMQGGTWAENEQLSKAKSTATIGTNGAIVVDKKTSILEKIFDHRRAAVAAQKQIPSQRPVDLQAAYDMDIAPPLISFPDRLKQSPYRLSLMAEIKRASPSKGIISLSTCAPQQARTYALAGASVISVLTEPEWFKGSIDDLKLVRQALEGMPNRPAILRKEFVFDEYQILEARLAGADTVLLIVKMLDEATLKRLYLYSQSLGMEPLVEVNTAEEMHIAVNLGSKVIGVNNRNLTNFEVDLETTSRLMDIVPKETVVCALSGISGPKDVEPYEKNGVGAVLVGEALMRASNTAQFIAQLLGGSSETVKTTPRAAPLVKICGTRSAEAAKTAVEAGADLIGIILVQGRTRCVSNETALEISNAIRSTPKPSSKNSTRLTSTSIPNAASDAFAHAASTHLARPDRALLVGVFRNQPLDYVLEQQRTLNLDVVQLHGDEPVEWASLIPVPVIRAFKPGQPGLARRGYHALPLLDSGAGGSGQQLDLKEVKETLERDGDLRVLLAGGLGPENVADAVRGLGEVGVRVVGVDVSSGVEVDGKQDLGKIRAFVEAAKGVVQA
;
A
#
# COMPACT_ATOMS: atom_id res chain seq x y z
N MET A 1 -49.69 -40.13 -2.85
CA MET A 1 -50.05 -41.56 -2.92
C MET A 1 -48.76 -42.33 -2.75
N ASP A 2 -48.74 -43.35 -1.91
CA ASP A 2 -47.53 -44.01 -1.45
C ASP A 2 -47.73 -45.54 -1.52
N MET A 3 -46.72 -46.27 -1.98
CA MET A 3 -46.72 -47.73 -2.04
C MET A 3 -45.28 -48.25 -2.04
N SER A 4 -44.94 -48.96 -0.95
CA SER A 4 -43.63 -49.54 -0.65
C SER A 4 -43.68 -51.08 -0.62
N SER A 5 -42.51 -51.75 -0.55
CA SER A 5 -42.31 -53.22 -0.37
C SER A 5 -42.62 -54.08 -1.62
N MET A 6 -42.09 -55.30 -1.86
CA MET A 6 -41.01 -56.15 -1.29
C MET A 6 -40.80 -57.36 -2.26
N SER A 7 -39.78 -58.23 -2.24
CA SER A 7 -38.30 -58.12 -2.03
C SER A 7 -37.65 -59.52 -2.10
N GLY A 8 -36.43 -59.69 -2.65
CA GLY A 8 -35.55 -60.81 -2.25
C GLY A 8 -34.59 -61.44 -3.28
N MET A 9 -33.38 -61.77 -2.79
CA MET A 9 -32.48 -62.90 -3.18
C MET A 9 -31.83 -62.89 -4.59
N SER A 10 -30.58 -63.34 -4.83
CA SER A 10 -29.49 -63.79 -3.92
C SER A 10 -28.09 -63.83 -4.60
N MET A 11 -27.02 -63.64 -3.82
CA MET A 11 -25.66 -64.23 -3.92
C MET A 11 -24.81 -64.16 -5.22
N SER A 12 -23.69 -63.41 -5.11
CA SER A 12 -22.29 -63.76 -5.47
C SER A 12 -21.76 -63.87 -6.93
N ALA A 13 -20.73 -63.03 -7.20
CA ALA A 13 -19.53 -63.23 -8.05
C ALA A 13 -19.73 -63.41 -9.59
N THR A 14 -18.97 -62.75 -10.49
CA THR A 14 -17.52 -62.46 -10.52
C THR A 14 -17.12 -61.27 -11.45
N SER A 15 -15.87 -60.81 -11.32
CA SER A 15 -15.02 -60.11 -12.33
C SER A 15 -15.36 -58.70 -12.86
N SER A 16 -14.30 -57.87 -12.95
CA SER A 16 -14.14 -56.66 -13.79
C SER A 16 -14.16 -56.98 -15.31
N MET A 17 -14.41 -56.06 -16.25
CA MET A 17 -13.56 -54.88 -16.58
C MET A 17 -14.29 -53.76 -17.39
N ALA A 18 -13.56 -52.70 -17.78
CA ALA A 18 -14.01 -51.44 -18.41
C ALA A 18 -14.62 -51.56 -19.85
N MET A 19 -15.23 -50.54 -20.48
CA MET A 19 -14.58 -49.35 -21.09
C MET A 19 -15.57 -48.34 -21.73
N ALA A 20 -15.09 -47.12 -22.07
CA ALA A 20 -15.59 -46.16 -23.10
C ALA A 20 -16.96 -45.44 -22.88
N MET A 21 -17.33 -44.29 -23.49
CA MET A 21 -16.71 -43.14 -24.24
C MET A 21 -17.83 -42.04 -24.40
N SER A 22 -17.66 -40.78 -24.81
CA SER A 22 -16.52 -39.88 -25.17
C SER A 22 -16.72 -38.50 -24.47
N SER A 23 -16.63 -37.24 -24.96
CA SER A 23 -16.34 -36.50 -26.22
C SER A 23 -15.94 -35.05 -25.82
N THR A 24 -14.83 -34.39 -26.22
CA THR A 24 -14.33 -33.83 -27.51
C THR A 24 -14.95 -32.50 -27.98
N GLY A 25 -14.22 -31.57 -28.63
CA GLY A 25 -12.76 -31.48 -28.93
C GLY A 25 -12.07 -30.36 -28.12
N THR A 26 -11.17 -29.48 -28.59
CA THR A 26 -10.26 -29.32 -29.78
C THR A 26 -9.51 -27.98 -29.57
N ALA A 27 -8.33 -27.61 -30.09
CA ALA A 27 -7.27 -28.18 -30.94
C ALA A 27 -5.94 -27.44 -30.55
N ALA A 28 -4.74 -28.03 -30.45
CA ALA A 28 -3.80 -28.58 -31.46
C ALA A 28 -3.10 -27.54 -32.37
N ALA A 29 -1.84 -27.69 -32.84
CA ALA A 29 -0.65 -28.43 -32.36
C ALA A 29 0.57 -28.16 -33.29
N ALA A 30 1.82 -28.16 -32.76
CA ALA A 30 3.08 -28.43 -33.50
C ALA A 30 4.30 -28.42 -32.55
N SER A 31 5.44 -29.08 -32.79
CA SER A 31 5.69 -30.51 -33.10
C SER A 31 7.20 -30.78 -33.13
N ALA A 32 7.72 -31.73 -32.33
CA ALA A 32 9.08 -32.26 -32.44
C ALA A 32 9.13 -33.71 -31.96
N THR A 33 9.96 -34.55 -32.59
CA THR A 33 9.90 -36.01 -32.47
C THR A 33 10.91 -36.62 -31.49
N SER A 34 10.49 -37.69 -30.82
CA SER A 34 11.33 -38.54 -29.98
C SER A 34 12.19 -39.53 -30.78
N SER A 35 13.38 -39.85 -30.27
CA SER A 35 14.08 -41.12 -30.54
C SER A 35 14.59 -41.70 -29.22
N SER A 36 14.43 -43.00 -29.04
CA SER A 36 14.68 -43.70 -27.77
C SER A 36 16.10 -44.25 -27.64
N MET A 37 16.68 -44.18 -26.44
CA MET A 37 17.62 -45.19 -25.94
C MET A 37 17.22 -45.61 -24.53
N SER A 38 17.46 -46.89 -24.23
CA SER A 38 17.02 -47.58 -23.03
C SER A 38 18.12 -47.70 -21.98
N GLY A 39 17.77 -47.51 -20.71
CA GLY A 39 18.41 -48.17 -19.56
C GLY A 39 19.90 -47.89 -19.33
N MET A 40 20.17 -46.96 -18.40
CA MET A 40 21.29 -47.15 -17.48
C MET A 40 20.76 -47.11 -16.05
N ASP A 41 21.15 -48.11 -15.28
CA ASP A 41 20.89 -48.23 -13.85
C ASP A 41 21.85 -47.31 -13.08
N MET A 42 21.41 -46.78 -11.94
CA MET A 42 22.16 -45.83 -11.10
C MET A 42 22.01 -46.12 -9.61
N SER A 43 21.90 -47.39 -9.22
CA SER A 43 21.94 -47.82 -7.82
C SER A 43 23.26 -48.50 -7.42
N SER A 44 24.41 -47.87 -7.71
CA SER A 44 25.70 -48.25 -7.09
C SER A 44 26.80 -47.18 -7.25
N MET A 45 27.07 -46.41 -6.20
CA MET A 45 28.37 -45.77 -5.97
C MET A 45 28.70 -45.80 -4.47
N ASP A 46 29.32 -46.90 -4.06
CA ASP A 46 30.02 -47.02 -2.78
C ASP A 46 31.50 -47.36 -3.06
N MET A 47 32.41 -46.75 -2.29
CA MET A 47 33.88 -46.90 -2.28
C MET A 47 34.64 -46.89 -3.63
N GLY A 48 35.45 -45.84 -3.92
CA GLY A 48 36.25 -45.84 -5.15
C GLY A 48 37.33 -44.77 -5.42
N THR A 49 37.93 -44.12 -4.40
CA THR A 49 39.17 -43.29 -4.54
C THR A 49 39.29 -42.37 -5.77
N GLY A 50 38.77 -41.13 -5.71
CA GLY A 50 39.09 -40.12 -6.75
C GLY A 50 38.38 -38.77 -6.70
N ASP A 51 37.21 -38.66 -6.06
CA ASP A 51 36.37 -37.46 -6.17
C ASP A 51 36.88 -36.23 -5.41
N CYS A 52 36.73 -35.08 -6.08
CA CYS A 52 37.12 -33.78 -5.58
C CYS A 52 36.11 -33.18 -4.59
N LYS A 53 36.62 -32.36 -3.67
CA LYS A 53 35.84 -31.72 -2.61
C LYS A 53 34.96 -30.62 -3.17
N VAL A 54 33.67 -30.88 -3.16
CA VAL A 54 32.58 -29.93 -3.40
C VAL A 54 31.93 -29.62 -2.05
N SER A 55 31.71 -28.34 -1.74
CA SER A 55 30.97 -27.94 -0.55
C SER A 55 30.18 -26.67 -0.83
N MET A 56 28.93 -26.65 -0.40
CA MET A 56 28.07 -25.45 -0.36
C MET A 56 27.99 -24.86 1.06
N LEU A 57 28.88 -25.27 1.96
CA LEU A 57 29.07 -24.72 3.30
C LEU A 57 30.41 -23.98 3.38
N TRP A 58 30.53 -23.04 4.33
CA TRP A 58 31.73 -22.21 4.47
C TRP A 58 33.00 -23.04 4.62
N ASN A 59 33.95 -22.84 3.69
CA ASN A 59 35.15 -23.66 3.60
C ASN A 59 36.40 -22.85 3.21
N TRP A 60 37.56 -23.42 3.51
CA TRP A 60 38.88 -22.88 3.17
C TRP A 60 39.70 -23.89 2.34
N TYR A 61 39.04 -24.71 1.53
CA TYR A 61 39.72 -25.72 0.71
C TYR A 61 40.55 -25.06 -0.41
N THR A 62 41.77 -25.57 -0.63
CA THR A 62 42.76 -24.98 -1.56
C THR A 62 43.42 -26.00 -2.49
N ILE A 63 43.38 -27.29 -2.13
CA ILE A 63 43.86 -28.42 -2.91
C ILE A 63 42.75 -29.46 -2.86
N ASP A 64 42.57 -30.16 -3.98
CA ASP A 64 41.59 -31.21 -4.16
C ASP A 64 40.13 -30.72 -4.08
N ALA A 65 39.89 -29.47 -4.49
CA ALA A 65 38.56 -28.87 -4.61
C ALA A 65 38.16 -28.72 -6.08
N CYS A 66 36.87 -28.85 -6.39
CA CYS A 66 36.31 -28.47 -7.70
C CYS A 66 35.46 -27.21 -7.57
N PHE A 67 35.38 -26.37 -8.62
CA PHE A 67 34.56 -25.16 -8.63
C PHE A 67 33.67 -25.08 -9.87
N LEU A 68 32.36 -24.89 -9.69
CA LEU A 68 31.30 -24.90 -10.72
C LEU A 68 31.10 -26.23 -11.49
N ALA A 69 32.18 -26.96 -11.81
CA ALA A 69 32.16 -28.23 -12.51
C ALA A 69 33.35 -29.12 -12.10
N GLN A 70 33.21 -30.44 -12.25
CA GLN A 70 34.29 -31.42 -11.99
C GLN A 70 35.54 -31.17 -12.85
N SER A 71 35.40 -30.53 -14.02
CA SER A 71 36.53 -30.17 -14.89
C SER A 71 37.42 -29.04 -14.34
N TRP A 72 36.97 -28.28 -13.33
CA TRP A 72 37.76 -27.24 -12.66
C TRP A 72 38.36 -27.78 -11.33
N HIS A 73 39.02 -28.94 -11.40
CA HIS A 73 39.64 -29.62 -10.26
C HIS A 73 41.01 -29.04 -9.92
N ILE A 74 41.18 -28.56 -8.69
CA ILE A 74 42.40 -27.92 -8.20
C ILE A 74 43.34 -28.94 -7.55
N THR A 75 44.08 -29.69 -8.37
CA THR A 75 45.07 -30.68 -7.87
C THR A 75 46.36 -30.06 -7.31
N SER A 76 46.58 -28.73 -7.44
CA SER A 76 47.79 -28.08 -6.93
C SER A 76 47.60 -26.62 -6.51
N ARG A 77 48.46 -26.15 -5.60
CA ARG A 77 48.50 -24.73 -5.15
C ARG A 77 48.73 -23.75 -6.30
N GLY A 78 49.44 -24.16 -7.35
CA GLY A 78 49.64 -23.33 -8.55
C GLY A 78 48.34 -23.10 -9.32
N MET A 79 47.52 -24.16 -9.49
CA MET A 79 46.20 -24.02 -10.12
C MET A 79 45.20 -23.30 -9.22
N PHE A 80 45.34 -23.39 -7.89
CA PHE A 80 44.55 -22.58 -6.96
C PHE A 80 44.85 -21.08 -7.12
N ALA A 81 46.13 -20.70 -7.12
CA ALA A 81 46.55 -19.32 -7.34
C ALA A 81 46.12 -18.80 -8.73
N GLY A 82 46.25 -19.63 -9.77
CA GLY A 82 45.74 -19.32 -11.11
C GLY A 82 44.23 -19.10 -11.15
N SER A 83 43.46 -19.89 -10.39
CA SER A 83 42.00 -19.73 -10.28
C SER A 83 41.64 -18.46 -9.52
N CYS A 84 42.33 -18.15 -8.42
CA CYS A 84 42.18 -16.89 -7.68
C CYS A 84 42.43 -15.66 -8.57
N ILE A 85 43.50 -15.68 -9.37
CA ILE A 85 43.80 -14.64 -10.38
C ILE A 85 42.70 -14.57 -11.45
N GLY A 86 42.24 -15.73 -11.94
CA GLY A 86 41.14 -15.83 -12.90
C GLY A 86 39.84 -15.19 -12.39
N VAL A 87 39.48 -15.42 -11.12
CA VAL A 87 38.30 -14.81 -10.48
C VAL A 87 38.46 -13.29 -10.31
N ILE A 88 39.64 -12.81 -9.89
CA ILE A 88 39.94 -11.36 -9.83
C ILE A 88 39.76 -10.72 -11.21
N LEU A 89 40.37 -11.29 -12.25
CA LEU A 89 40.27 -10.80 -13.63
C LEU A 89 38.84 -10.88 -14.19
N MET A 90 38.07 -11.89 -13.81
CA MET A 90 36.68 -12.06 -14.23
C MET A 90 35.76 -10.98 -13.63
N VAL A 91 35.95 -10.61 -12.37
CA VAL A 91 35.20 -9.50 -11.74
C VAL A 91 35.67 -8.14 -12.29
N MET A 92 36.98 -7.97 -12.54
CA MET A 92 37.49 -6.79 -13.24
C MET A 92 36.89 -6.66 -14.66
N LEU A 93 36.69 -7.76 -15.38
CA LEU A 93 36.02 -7.77 -16.68
C LEU A 93 34.53 -7.38 -16.58
N LEU A 94 33.84 -7.72 -15.49
CA LEU A 94 32.47 -7.25 -15.23
C LEU A 94 32.42 -5.73 -15.07
N GLU A 95 33.36 -5.14 -14.32
CA GLU A 95 33.46 -3.67 -14.20
C GLU A 95 33.89 -3.00 -15.51
N PHE A 96 34.77 -3.62 -16.30
CA PHE A 96 35.09 -3.17 -17.65
C PHE A 96 33.85 -3.17 -18.56
N LEU A 97 33.01 -4.21 -18.52
CA LEU A 97 31.76 -4.28 -19.30
C LEU A 97 30.73 -3.25 -18.82
N ARG A 98 30.63 -3.00 -17.51
CA ARG A 98 29.81 -1.92 -16.92
C ARG A 98 30.28 -0.55 -17.42
N ARG A 99 31.60 -0.30 -17.40
CA ARG A 99 32.20 0.93 -17.96
C ARG A 99 31.97 1.06 -19.46
N THR A 100 32.17 -0.01 -20.23
CA THR A 100 31.96 -0.01 -21.69
C THR A 100 30.53 0.38 -22.04
N ALA A 101 29.52 -0.11 -21.31
CA ALA A 101 28.13 0.30 -21.51
C ALA A 101 27.89 1.78 -21.17
N LYS A 102 28.41 2.29 -20.04
CA LYS A 102 28.31 3.72 -19.68
C LYS A 102 28.94 4.62 -20.73
N GLU A 103 30.15 4.29 -21.22
CA GLU A 103 30.82 5.12 -22.23
C GLU A 103 30.17 4.98 -23.62
N TYR A 104 29.60 3.82 -23.96
CA TYR A 104 28.79 3.67 -25.18
C TYR A 104 27.54 4.57 -25.16
N ASP A 105 26.81 4.60 -24.05
CA ASP A 105 25.65 5.49 -23.89
C ASP A 105 26.05 6.97 -23.92
N ARG A 106 27.21 7.34 -23.33
CA ARG A 106 27.79 8.68 -23.48
C ARG A 106 28.18 9.01 -24.93
N LEU A 107 28.69 8.05 -25.69
CA LEU A 107 28.98 8.22 -27.12
C LEU A 107 27.71 8.43 -27.95
N LEU A 108 26.63 7.69 -27.66
CA LEU A 108 25.32 7.90 -28.29
C LEU A 108 24.77 9.31 -27.98
N LEU A 109 24.85 9.76 -26.73
CA LEU A 109 24.42 11.10 -26.32
C LEU A 109 25.27 12.19 -27.00
N ARG A 110 26.60 12.05 -27.06
CA ARG A 110 27.50 12.97 -27.78
C ARG A 110 27.22 13.00 -29.29
N GLN A 111 26.88 11.87 -29.91
CA GLN A 111 26.45 11.81 -31.32
C GLN A 111 25.12 12.55 -31.53
N HIS A 112 24.13 12.33 -30.67
CA HIS A 112 22.82 12.99 -30.77
C HIS A 112 22.92 14.50 -30.55
N GLN A 113 23.70 14.95 -29.55
CA GLN A 113 23.99 16.36 -29.31
C GLN A 113 24.63 17.02 -30.56
N ARG A 114 25.61 16.37 -31.20
CA ARG A 114 26.23 16.86 -32.44
C ARG A 114 25.23 16.93 -33.61
N ALA A 115 24.33 15.96 -33.73
CA ALA A 115 23.29 15.98 -34.76
C ALA A 115 22.32 17.16 -34.57
N ILE A 116 21.81 17.38 -33.34
CA ILE A 116 20.95 18.53 -33.01
C ILE A 116 21.68 19.85 -33.31
N PHE A 117 22.96 19.95 -32.96
CA PHE A 117 23.76 21.15 -33.22
C PHE A 117 23.93 21.41 -34.72
N ALA A 118 24.15 20.36 -35.52
CA ALA A 118 24.26 20.46 -36.98
C ALA A 118 22.92 20.87 -37.64
N GLU A 119 21.79 20.29 -37.21
CA GLU A 119 20.45 20.68 -37.69
C GLU A 119 20.15 22.15 -37.34
N THR A 120 20.47 22.57 -36.12
CA THR A 120 20.24 23.95 -35.64
C THR A 120 21.03 25.00 -36.44
N PHE A 121 22.24 24.67 -36.90
CA PHE A 121 23.05 25.57 -37.74
C PHE A 121 22.72 25.49 -39.23
N SER A 122 22.33 24.32 -39.75
CA SER A 122 22.00 24.14 -41.17
C SER A 122 20.70 24.84 -41.58
N SER A 123 19.80 25.13 -40.62
CA SER A 123 18.58 25.92 -40.85
C SER A 123 18.80 27.45 -40.89
N GLY A 124 20.03 27.94 -40.74
CA GLY A 124 20.34 29.37 -40.61
C GLY A 124 20.79 30.12 -41.88
N SER A 125 20.95 29.45 -43.03
CA SER A 125 21.60 30.02 -44.22
C SER A 125 20.65 30.63 -45.25
N SER A 126 20.17 31.86 -44.99
CA SER A 126 19.58 32.73 -46.02
C SER A 126 20.43 33.98 -46.24
N THR A 127 20.75 34.28 -47.51
CA THR A 127 21.81 35.21 -47.95
C THR A 127 21.64 36.67 -47.48
N PRO A 128 22.67 37.30 -46.89
CA PRO A 128 22.66 38.74 -46.60
C PRO A 128 23.11 39.60 -47.80
N GLN A 129 22.46 40.75 -48.01
CA GLN A 129 22.95 41.81 -48.91
C GLN A 129 23.99 42.71 -48.20
N ARG A 130 24.59 43.66 -48.95
CA ARG A 130 25.96 44.17 -48.70
C ARG A 130 26.02 45.68 -48.39
N ALA A 131 27.08 46.05 -47.65
CA ALA A 131 27.71 47.38 -47.50
C ALA A 131 27.20 48.31 -46.36
N PRO A 132 28.03 49.25 -45.86
CA PRO A 132 29.51 49.27 -45.74
C PRO A 132 30.01 49.59 -44.29
N ALA A 133 31.33 49.70 -44.11
CA ALA A 133 32.07 49.95 -42.85
C ALA A 133 33.25 50.92 -43.13
N PRO A 134 34.16 51.31 -42.18
CA PRO A 134 34.27 51.03 -40.73
C PRO A 134 33.90 52.30 -39.89
N PRO A 135 34.68 52.99 -39.01
CA PRO A 135 36.11 52.92 -38.63
C PRO A 135 36.39 52.10 -37.33
N ALA A 136 37.30 52.55 -36.44
CA ALA A 136 38.17 51.67 -35.66
C ALA A 136 38.86 52.31 -34.42
N ALA A 137 39.59 51.48 -33.64
CA ALA A 137 40.57 51.81 -32.58
C ALA A 137 40.02 52.44 -31.27
N ALA A 138 40.68 52.33 -30.10
CA ALA A 138 41.65 51.35 -29.55
C ALA A 138 41.81 51.58 -28.02
N GLN A 139 42.51 50.66 -27.31
CA GLN A 139 43.40 50.89 -26.14
C GLN A 139 42.92 51.75 -24.93
N THR A 140 43.16 51.48 -23.63
CA THR A 140 43.63 50.39 -22.74
C THR A 140 43.97 51.09 -21.40
N ASN A 141 43.87 50.39 -20.26
CA ASN A 141 44.50 50.73 -18.96
C ASN A 141 44.01 52.01 -18.22
N CYS A 142 44.24 52.19 -16.91
CA CYS A 142 44.27 51.25 -15.76
C CYS A 142 44.28 52.05 -14.43
N CYS A 143 43.67 51.46 -13.38
CA CYS A 143 43.94 51.66 -11.95
C CYS A 143 43.68 53.04 -11.28
N ASP A 144 43.44 52.94 -9.96
CA ASP A 144 43.56 53.92 -8.87
C ASP A 144 42.78 55.27 -8.92
N GLY A 145 42.19 55.76 -7.83
CA GLY A 145 41.97 55.12 -6.52
C GLY A 145 41.44 56.09 -5.43
N ALA A 146 40.63 55.53 -4.50
CA ALA A 146 40.30 56.01 -3.15
C ALA A 146 39.55 57.36 -2.91
N ASP A 147 38.88 57.41 -1.75
CA ASP A 147 38.41 58.57 -0.95
C ASP A 147 37.39 59.57 -1.55
N SER A 148 36.46 60.19 -0.79
CA SER A 148 35.87 59.84 0.53
C SER A 148 34.57 60.63 0.81
N ILE A 149 33.61 59.99 1.51
CA ILE A 149 32.80 60.46 2.65
C ILE A 149 31.94 61.78 2.58
N GLU A 150 30.62 61.58 2.64
CA GLU A 150 29.53 62.34 3.33
C GLU A 150 28.96 63.71 2.88
N SER A 151 27.67 63.90 3.26
CA SER A 151 26.82 65.12 3.33
C SER A 151 26.32 65.77 2.01
N GLU A 152 25.10 66.33 1.91
CA GLU A 152 23.87 66.23 2.74
C GLU A 152 22.60 66.65 1.93
N ASN A 153 21.44 66.14 2.37
CA ASN A 153 20.07 66.70 2.27
C ASN A 153 19.42 67.19 0.93
N ASN A 154 18.40 66.42 0.52
CA ASN A 154 17.03 66.83 0.12
C ASN A 154 16.75 67.71 -1.13
N ASP A 155 16.09 67.07 -2.10
CA ASP A 155 14.89 67.52 -2.88
C ASP A 155 14.86 68.90 -3.57
N PRO A 156 14.43 68.98 -4.86
CA PRO A 156 13.02 68.62 -5.16
C PRO A 156 12.67 68.06 -6.56
N LYS A 157 11.56 67.29 -6.58
CA LYS A 157 10.53 67.18 -7.65
C LYS A 157 10.91 66.84 -9.11
N SER A 158 10.22 65.80 -9.61
CA SER A 158 9.72 65.60 -10.98
C SER A 158 10.73 65.46 -12.14
N ALA A 159 10.78 64.25 -12.73
CA ALA A 159 11.27 63.99 -14.08
C ALA A 159 10.43 62.88 -14.75
N PRO A 160 10.16 62.94 -16.08
CA PRO A 160 9.48 61.89 -16.83
C PRO A 160 10.45 60.81 -17.36
N ALA A 161 9.90 59.76 -17.99
CA ALA A 161 10.64 58.59 -18.43
C ALA A 161 11.54 58.79 -19.67
N VAL A 162 12.69 58.11 -19.68
CA VAL A 162 13.38 57.60 -20.89
C VAL A 162 13.91 56.19 -20.60
N MET A 163 13.86 55.30 -21.59
CA MET A 163 14.34 53.91 -21.51
C MET A 163 15.88 53.82 -21.54
N THR A 164 16.46 52.97 -20.70
CA THR A 164 17.81 52.39 -20.91
C THR A 164 17.70 50.90 -21.21
N ALA A 165 17.90 50.54 -22.48
CA ALA A 165 17.76 49.17 -22.96
C ALA A 165 18.97 48.28 -22.60
N ALA A 166 19.02 47.80 -21.36
CA ALA A 166 19.95 46.74 -20.98
C ALA A 166 19.59 45.44 -21.73
N ARG A 167 20.42 45.03 -22.70
CA ARG A 167 20.29 43.73 -23.38
C ARG A 167 20.60 42.59 -22.41
N SER A 168 19.58 42.12 -21.69
CA SER A 168 19.63 40.79 -21.09
C SER A 168 19.77 39.75 -22.21
N ALA A 169 20.94 39.12 -22.31
CA ALA A 169 21.16 38.00 -23.20
C ALA A 169 20.44 36.78 -22.59
N ALA A 170 19.16 36.61 -22.94
CA ALA A 170 18.35 35.50 -22.45
C ALA A 170 19.01 34.16 -22.79
N PHE A 171 19.47 33.43 -21.78
CA PHE A 171 19.94 32.06 -21.94
C PHE A 171 18.83 31.21 -22.56
N PRO A 172 19.08 30.48 -23.66
CA PRO A 172 18.04 29.68 -24.29
C PRO A 172 17.59 28.57 -23.33
N ALA A 173 16.29 28.55 -23.03
CA ALA A 173 15.72 27.57 -22.09
C ALA A 173 16.06 26.14 -22.52
N ARG A 174 16.47 25.29 -21.55
CA ARG A 174 16.89 23.90 -21.78
C ARG A 174 15.74 23.06 -22.38
N ARG A 175 15.70 23.00 -23.71
CA ARG A 175 14.72 22.24 -24.49
C ARG A 175 15.04 20.74 -24.42
N ALA A 176 14.35 20.01 -23.54
CA ALA A 176 14.59 18.58 -23.32
C ALA A 176 14.17 17.71 -24.53
N THR A 177 15.13 17.39 -25.41
CA THR A 177 14.94 16.50 -26.56
C THR A 177 15.01 15.03 -26.13
N ARG A 178 13.93 14.26 -26.38
CA ARG A 178 13.92 12.81 -26.10
C ARG A 178 14.68 12.03 -27.17
N PHE A 179 15.87 11.54 -26.81
CA PHE A 179 16.63 10.59 -27.62
C PHE A 179 15.99 9.19 -27.59
N ARG A 180 15.97 8.50 -28.74
CA ARG A 180 15.68 7.06 -28.82
C ARG A 180 16.73 6.39 -29.71
N PRO A 181 17.53 5.43 -29.19
CA PRO A 181 18.49 4.68 -30.02
C PRO A 181 17.80 3.96 -31.18
N ASN A 182 18.50 3.84 -32.30
CA ASN A 182 18.07 3.01 -33.42
C ASN A 182 18.22 1.50 -33.09
N VAL A 183 17.68 0.62 -33.93
CA VAL A 183 17.68 -0.83 -33.68
C VAL A 183 19.11 -1.38 -33.46
N MET A 184 20.08 -1.00 -34.30
CA MET A 184 21.45 -1.50 -34.18
C MET A 184 22.13 -1.01 -32.89
N GLN A 185 21.93 0.26 -32.52
CA GLN A 185 22.43 0.83 -31.26
C GLN A 185 21.80 0.13 -30.06
N GLN A 186 20.49 -0.15 -30.10
CA GLN A 186 19.80 -0.86 -29.02
C GLN A 186 20.22 -2.34 -28.93
N THR A 187 20.51 -3.00 -30.05
CA THR A 187 21.10 -4.36 -30.07
C THR A 187 22.47 -4.38 -29.38
N ILE A 188 23.33 -3.39 -29.62
CA ILE A 188 24.64 -3.28 -28.95
C ILE A 188 24.47 -3.07 -27.43
N ARG A 189 23.53 -2.23 -27.00
CA ARG A 189 23.20 -2.04 -25.57
C ARG A 189 22.67 -3.32 -24.93
N ALA A 190 21.78 -4.04 -25.62
CA ALA A 190 21.24 -5.32 -25.15
C ALA A 190 22.33 -6.41 -25.05
N LEU A 191 23.24 -6.48 -26.02
CA LEU A 191 24.38 -7.40 -26.01
C LEU A 191 25.32 -7.12 -24.82
N LEU A 192 25.67 -5.85 -24.58
CA LEU A 192 26.50 -5.47 -23.42
C LEU A 192 25.81 -5.82 -22.09
N HIS A 193 24.49 -5.60 -21.98
CA HIS A 193 23.73 -5.97 -20.79
C HIS A 193 23.66 -7.51 -20.60
N MET A 194 23.45 -8.27 -21.67
CA MET A 194 23.46 -9.74 -21.64
C MET A 194 24.82 -10.29 -21.18
N LEU A 195 25.93 -9.72 -21.66
CA LEU A 195 27.28 -10.11 -21.23
C LEU A 195 27.55 -9.76 -19.76
N GLN A 196 27.10 -8.58 -19.29
CA GLN A 196 27.17 -8.23 -17.86
C GLN A 196 26.36 -9.21 -16.99
N PHE A 197 25.14 -9.56 -17.40
CA PHE A 197 24.26 -10.48 -16.67
C PHE A 197 24.87 -11.88 -16.58
N ALA A 198 25.33 -12.43 -17.70
CA ALA A 198 25.97 -13.75 -17.74
C ALA A 198 27.23 -13.80 -16.86
N LEU A 199 28.08 -12.76 -16.91
CA LEU A 199 29.32 -12.71 -16.14
C LEU A 199 29.03 -12.53 -14.63
N ALA A 200 28.05 -11.70 -14.27
CA ALA A 200 27.59 -11.56 -12.89
C ALA A 200 26.99 -12.87 -12.33
N TYR A 201 26.30 -13.65 -13.16
CA TYR A 201 25.78 -14.97 -12.77
C TYR A 201 26.92 -15.95 -12.45
N PHE A 202 28.00 -15.99 -13.23
CA PHE A 202 29.19 -16.79 -12.89
C PHE A 202 29.88 -16.34 -11.59
N VAL A 203 29.97 -15.02 -11.33
CA VAL A 203 30.47 -14.49 -10.05
C VAL A 203 29.59 -14.94 -8.88
N MET A 204 28.26 -14.90 -9.05
CA MET A 204 27.30 -15.36 -8.04
C MET A 204 27.45 -16.85 -7.72
N LEU A 205 27.56 -17.72 -8.74
CA LEU A 205 27.75 -19.16 -8.53
C LEU A 205 29.08 -19.49 -7.83
N LEU A 206 30.14 -18.71 -8.06
CA LEU A 206 31.41 -18.86 -7.33
C LEU A 206 31.30 -18.39 -5.87
N ALA A 207 30.51 -17.36 -5.58
CA ALA A 207 30.22 -16.93 -4.22
C ALA A 207 29.37 -17.98 -3.46
N MET A 208 28.42 -18.62 -4.13
CA MET A 208 27.60 -19.73 -3.59
C MET A 208 28.39 -21.01 -3.28
N TYR A 209 29.68 -21.07 -3.63
CA TYR A 209 30.59 -22.14 -3.22
C TYR A 209 31.21 -21.92 -1.83
N TYR A 210 30.90 -20.78 -1.19
CA TYR A 210 31.31 -20.40 0.18
C TYR A 210 32.79 -20.63 0.52
N ASN A 211 33.67 -20.60 -0.50
CA ASN A 211 35.10 -20.70 -0.32
C ASN A 211 35.69 -19.32 0.01
N GLY A 212 36.18 -19.15 1.24
CA GLY A 212 36.59 -17.84 1.75
C GLY A 212 37.66 -17.15 0.89
N TYR A 213 38.58 -17.90 0.29
CA TYR A 213 39.60 -17.34 -0.61
C TYR A 213 39.02 -16.83 -1.92
N LEU A 214 38.10 -17.56 -2.56
CA LEU A 214 37.46 -17.08 -3.79
C LEU A 214 36.56 -15.88 -3.52
N ILE A 215 35.88 -15.82 -2.38
CA ILE A 215 35.09 -14.65 -1.96
C ILE A 215 36.00 -13.42 -1.75
N ILE A 216 37.16 -13.58 -1.11
CA ILE A 216 38.18 -12.52 -1.00
C ILE A 216 38.66 -12.07 -2.40
N CYS A 217 38.87 -13.01 -3.33
CA CYS A 217 39.24 -12.71 -4.71
C CYS A 217 38.13 -11.96 -5.47
N ILE A 218 36.85 -12.24 -5.22
CA ILE A 218 35.73 -11.48 -5.77
C ILE A 218 35.76 -10.04 -5.26
N PHE A 219 35.96 -9.81 -3.96
CA PHE A 219 36.07 -8.46 -3.40
C PHE A 219 37.29 -7.70 -3.91
N ILE A 220 38.46 -8.35 -4.05
CA ILE A 220 39.66 -7.73 -4.63
C ILE A 220 39.42 -7.37 -6.11
N GLY A 221 38.81 -8.26 -6.90
CA GLY A 221 38.47 -7.99 -8.29
C GLY A 221 37.45 -6.86 -8.46
N ALA A 222 36.47 -6.75 -7.55
CA ALA A 222 35.51 -5.66 -7.53
C ALA A 222 36.18 -4.32 -7.19
N PHE A 223 37.05 -4.30 -6.16
CA PHE A 223 37.80 -3.10 -5.77
C PHE A 223 38.73 -2.62 -6.89
N LEU A 224 39.55 -3.52 -7.46
CA LEU A 224 40.47 -3.17 -8.55
C LEU A 224 39.73 -2.80 -9.83
N GLY A 225 38.61 -3.48 -10.14
CA GLY A 225 37.76 -3.16 -11.28
C GLY A 225 37.13 -1.76 -11.15
N ALA A 226 36.57 -1.43 -9.99
CA ALA A 226 36.05 -0.09 -9.72
C ALA A 226 37.16 0.97 -9.76
N PHE A 227 38.31 0.71 -9.12
CA PHE A 227 39.45 1.63 -9.08
C PHE A 227 40.03 1.93 -10.47
N ILE A 228 40.02 0.96 -11.40
CA ILE A 228 40.58 1.16 -12.75
C ILE A 228 39.53 1.69 -13.74
N PHE A 229 38.29 1.22 -13.69
CA PHE A 229 37.28 1.51 -14.72
C PHE A 229 36.24 2.58 -14.32
N SER A 230 36.07 2.86 -13.03
CA SER A 230 35.18 3.93 -12.51
C SER A 230 35.94 5.16 -11.98
N TRP A 231 37.22 5.30 -12.31
CA TRP A 231 38.02 6.48 -11.97
C TRP A 231 37.66 7.68 -12.85
N GLU A 232 36.72 8.50 -12.39
CA GLU A 232 36.21 9.66 -13.13
C GLU A 232 36.65 10.99 -12.51
N SER A 233 36.92 11.99 -13.34
CA SER A 233 37.11 13.38 -12.89
C SER A 233 35.77 14.01 -12.54
N VAL A 234 35.57 14.38 -11.27
CA VAL A 234 34.39 15.15 -10.84
C VAL A 234 34.50 16.58 -11.39
N GLU A 235 33.59 16.96 -12.29
CA GLU A 235 33.46 18.35 -12.73
C GLU A 235 32.79 19.18 -11.62
N VAL A 236 33.53 20.13 -11.05
CA VAL A 236 33.04 21.06 -10.02
C VAL A 236 32.62 22.36 -10.68
N ALA A 237 31.32 22.61 -10.76
CA ALA A 237 30.76 23.82 -11.35
C ALA A 237 30.82 24.98 -10.33
N VAL A 238 31.81 25.86 -10.47
CA VAL A 238 31.93 27.06 -9.62
C VAL A 238 30.95 28.14 -10.09
N GLY A 239 29.73 28.09 -9.56
CA GLY A 239 28.72 29.15 -9.71
C GLY A 239 28.98 30.32 -8.76
N GLY A 240 28.51 31.51 -9.11
CA GLY A 240 28.76 32.77 -8.38
C GLY A 240 28.13 32.90 -6.98
N SER A 241 27.64 31.79 -6.39
CA SER A 241 27.05 31.75 -5.04
C SER A 241 27.33 30.45 -4.28
N GLY A 242 28.24 29.59 -4.75
CA GLY A 242 28.63 28.37 -4.03
C GLY A 242 29.36 27.33 -4.86
N ILE A 243 29.97 26.36 -4.17
CA ILE A 243 30.51 25.14 -4.78
C ILE A 243 29.41 24.08 -4.72
N GLU A 244 28.71 23.88 -5.83
CA GLU A 244 27.82 22.72 -6.01
C GLU A 244 28.57 21.58 -6.71
N VAL A 245 28.50 20.38 -6.14
CA VAL A 245 29.00 19.16 -6.77
C VAL A 245 27.87 18.56 -7.57
N GLN A 246 28.05 18.45 -8.89
CA GLN A 246 26.99 17.98 -9.79
C GLN A 246 27.05 16.45 -9.95
N GLU A 247 26.13 15.73 -9.30
CA GLU A 247 26.04 14.26 -9.41
C GLU A 247 25.36 13.81 -10.74
N ASP A 248 25.74 12.61 -11.21
CA ASP A 248 25.26 12.01 -12.48
C ASP A 248 23.79 11.53 -12.31
N PRO A 249 22.82 12.04 -13.11
CA PRO A 249 21.38 11.84 -12.88
C PRO A 249 20.86 10.46 -13.35
N THR A 250 21.56 9.38 -13.01
CA THR A 250 21.30 8.01 -13.49
C THR A 250 20.90 7.00 -12.41
N HIS A 251 20.79 7.42 -11.13
CA HIS A 251 20.24 6.59 -10.05
C HIS A 251 19.20 7.35 -9.20
N PRO A 252 17.97 6.83 -8.99
CA PRO A 252 16.94 7.49 -8.19
C PRO A 252 16.85 6.90 -6.77
N HIS A 253 17.53 7.48 -5.77
CA HIS A 253 17.16 7.26 -4.36
C HIS A 253 17.35 8.49 -3.48
N GLN A 254 16.44 8.57 -2.50
CA GLN A 254 16.23 9.61 -1.49
C GLN A 254 17.50 10.06 -0.74
N THR A 255 17.65 11.38 -0.55
CA THR A 255 18.09 11.96 0.73
C THR A 255 17.36 13.28 1.00
N SER A 256 17.28 13.68 2.27
CA SER A 256 16.78 14.99 2.72
C SER A 256 17.96 15.78 3.34
N PRO A 257 18.07 17.10 3.13
CA PRO A 257 19.28 17.83 3.49
C PRO A 257 19.39 18.11 4.99
N ALA A 258 20.62 18.07 5.50
CA ALA A 258 20.99 18.60 6.82
C ALA A 258 22.27 19.46 6.72
N CYS A 259 22.25 20.64 7.34
CA CYS A 259 23.41 21.49 7.57
C CYS A 259 23.39 21.92 9.04
N ARG A 260 24.45 21.63 9.81
CA ARG A 260 25.67 22.46 10.00
C ARG A 260 25.40 23.76 10.79
N ALA A 261 26.21 24.14 11.78
CA ALA A 261 27.32 23.44 12.46
C ALA A 261 27.74 24.25 13.70
N GLN A 262 28.54 23.67 14.60
CA GLN A 262 29.73 24.34 15.18
C GLN A 262 30.67 23.34 15.87
N CYS A 263 31.91 23.78 16.13
CA CYS A 263 33.05 22.93 16.48
C CYS A 263 33.38 22.96 17.98
N LEU A 264 33.97 21.88 18.49
CA LEU A 264 35.02 21.89 19.53
C LEU A 264 35.71 20.50 19.58
N LEU A 265 37.02 20.47 19.88
CA LEU A 265 37.85 19.24 19.94
C LEU A 265 38.66 19.17 21.25
N PRO A 266 38.71 17.99 21.89
CA PRO A 266 39.82 17.56 22.75
C PRO A 266 40.54 16.29 22.19
N PRO A 267 41.68 15.85 22.76
CA PRO A 267 42.71 15.07 22.05
C PRO A 267 42.60 13.53 22.14
N PRO A 268 43.35 12.79 21.29
CA PRO A 268 43.31 11.32 21.26
C PRO A 268 44.19 10.62 22.33
N PRO A 269 43.77 9.45 22.85
CA PRO A 269 44.61 8.58 23.68
C PRO A 269 45.61 7.75 22.85
N ARG A 270 46.61 7.17 23.52
CA ARG A 270 47.71 6.38 22.92
C ARG A 270 47.33 4.90 22.68
N PRO A 271 47.98 4.20 21.74
CA PRO A 271 47.74 2.77 21.51
C PRO A 271 48.21 1.90 22.68
N LEU A 272 47.52 0.77 22.90
CA LEU A 272 47.88 -0.25 23.89
C LEU A 272 48.58 -1.46 23.25
N SER A 273 49.39 -2.14 24.06
CA SER A 273 50.33 -3.18 23.60
C SER A 273 49.67 -4.57 23.45
N THR A 274 50.32 -5.43 22.68
CA THR A 274 49.97 -6.85 22.57
C THR A 274 50.45 -7.64 23.79
N LYS A 275 49.64 -8.60 24.28
CA LYS A 275 50.04 -10.02 24.40
C LYS A 275 48.99 -10.95 25.04
N THR A 276 49.09 -12.22 24.62
CA THR A 276 48.69 -13.47 25.30
C THR A 276 47.20 -13.74 25.59
N ALA A 277 46.85 -15.01 25.43
CA ALA A 277 45.49 -15.53 25.65
C ALA A 277 45.31 -16.09 27.06
N SER A 278 44.06 -16.06 27.54
CA SER A 278 43.54 -16.93 28.59
C SER A 278 42.03 -17.12 28.37
N ALA A 279 41.45 -18.18 28.91
CA ALA A 279 40.02 -18.45 28.77
C ALA A 279 39.18 -17.44 29.59
N PHE A 280 38.12 -16.91 29.00
CA PHE A 280 37.15 -16.06 29.70
C PHE A 280 35.90 -16.83 30.08
N VAL A 281 35.81 -17.19 31.37
CA VAL A 281 34.52 -17.42 32.03
C VAL A 281 33.89 -16.05 32.25
N HIS A 282 32.75 -15.78 31.63
CA HIS A 282 31.99 -14.57 31.92
C HIS A 282 31.14 -14.74 33.20
N PRO A 283 31.13 -13.75 34.11
CA PRO A 283 30.24 -13.76 35.27
C PRO A 283 28.80 -13.49 34.86
N ALA A 284 27.85 -13.97 35.68
CA ALA A 284 26.43 -13.80 35.44
C ALA A 284 25.93 -12.36 35.74
N ALA A 285 24.72 -12.06 35.24
CA ALA A 285 23.88 -10.90 35.59
C ALA A 285 24.30 -9.51 35.06
N THR A 286 24.42 -9.36 33.73
CA THR A 286 23.70 -8.32 32.93
C THR A 286 23.95 -8.52 31.43
N MET A 287 23.10 -9.30 30.75
CA MET A 287 23.07 -9.39 29.27
C MET A 287 21.64 -9.71 28.79
N ALA A 288 20.87 -8.66 28.44
CA ALA A 288 19.59 -8.77 27.75
C ALA A 288 19.21 -7.38 27.16
N THR A 289 18.97 -7.21 25.86
CA THR A 289 19.23 -8.08 24.69
C THR A 289 19.42 -7.17 23.46
N ASP A 290 20.57 -7.22 22.78
CA ASP A 290 20.78 -6.51 21.50
C ASP A 290 20.23 -7.30 20.28
N LEU A 291 19.55 -8.44 20.50
CA LEU A 291 18.86 -9.16 19.44
C LEU A 291 17.58 -8.41 19.02
N ILE A 292 17.60 -7.86 17.81
CA ILE A 292 16.42 -7.31 17.15
C ILE A 292 15.60 -8.47 16.55
N ASP A 293 14.29 -8.51 16.82
CA ASP A 293 13.37 -9.36 16.08
C ASP A 293 12.83 -8.60 14.85
N HIS A 294 12.74 -9.31 13.73
CA HIS A 294 12.13 -8.81 12.48
C HIS A 294 10.81 -9.54 12.16
N SER A 295 10.34 -10.44 13.04
CA SER A 295 9.03 -11.08 12.95
C SER A 295 7.91 -10.05 13.13
N PRO A 296 6.92 -9.98 12.22
CA PRO A 296 5.92 -8.91 12.20
C PRO A 296 4.86 -9.00 13.31
N HIS A 297 4.90 -10.04 14.16
CA HIS A 297 3.82 -10.34 15.11
C HIS A 297 4.12 -10.03 16.58
N HIS A 298 5.40 -10.08 17.01
CA HIS A 298 5.76 -9.95 18.44
C HIS A 298 7.15 -9.28 18.65
N PRO A 299 7.43 -8.07 18.15
CA PRO A 299 8.80 -7.52 18.05
C PRO A 299 9.54 -7.24 19.38
N ALA A 300 8.92 -7.45 20.54
CA ALA A 300 9.54 -7.26 21.85
C ALA A 300 10.03 -8.58 22.47
N ALA A 301 11.13 -8.51 23.25
CA ALA A 301 11.55 -9.61 24.12
C ALA A 301 10.64 -9.70 25.36
N ALA A 302 10.31 -10.92 25.78
CA ALA A 302 9.64 -11.21 27.03
C ALA A 302 10.63 -11.10 28.22
N PRO A 303 10.15 -10.82 29.45
CA PRO A 303 11.00 -10.88 30.63
C PRO A 303 11.52 -12.31 30.87
N PRO A 304 12.72 -12.49 31.47
CA PRO A 304 13.29 -13.81 31.76
C PRO A 304 12.35 -14.70 32.57
N LEU A 305 12.26 -15.98 32.20
CA LEU A 305 11.39 -16.97 32.83
C LEU A 305 12.19 -17.85 33.82
N ASP A 306 11.79 -17.88 35.10
CA ASP A 306 12.36 -18.77 36.14
C ASP A 306 12.48 -20.23 35.68
N THR A 307 11.47 -20.65 34.89
CA THR A 307 11.28 -22.00 34.39
C THR A 307 12.35 -22.36 33.36
N ALA A 308 12.83 -21.40 32.58
CA ALA A 308 13.76 -21.59 31.46
C ALA A 308 15.14 -20.94 31.70
N LYS A 309 15.55 -20.85 32.97
CA LYS A 309 16.82 -20.22 33.40
C LYS A 309 18.10 -20.97 32.98
N ASN A 310 18.00 -22.22 32.50
CA ASN A 310 19.12 -23.02 32.01
C ASN A 310 18.63 -24.01 30.94
N LEU A 311 18.08 -23.49 29.85
CA LEU A 311 17.63 -24.31 28.72
C LEU A 311 18.85 -24.70 27.88
N ILE A 312 18.90 -25.95 27.42
CA ILE A 312 19.93 -26.40 26.48
C ILE A 312 19.31 -26.69 25.11
N LEU A 313 19.90 -26.11 24.07
CA LEU A 313 19.57 -26.37 22.67
C LEU A 313 20.69 -27.23 22.06
N ILE A 314 20.34 -28.41 21.54
CA ILE A 314 21.22 -29.22 20.70
C ILE A 314 21.04 -28.77 19.26
N ASP A 315 22.11 -28.23 18.67
CA ASP A 315 22.23 -27.85 17.26
C ASP A 315 22.64 -29.07 16.41
N ASN A 316 21.80 -29.41 15.44
CA ASN A 316 22.03 -30.45 14.45
C ASN A 316 22.41 -29.86 13.07
N TYR A 317 23.09 -28.71 13.05
CA TYR A 317 23.68 -28.09 11.87
C TYR A 317 22.68 -27.61 10.79
N ASP A 318 21.46 -27.22 11.19
CA ASP A 318 20.50 -26.57 10.29
C ASP A 318 20.64 -25.04 10.26
N SER A 319 20.40 -24.43 9.10
CA SER A 319 20.41 -22.97 8.92
C SER A 319 19.37 -22.22 9.77
N PHE A 320 18.30 -22.89 10.20
CA PHE A 320 17.23 -22.33 11.03
C PHE A 320 17.45 -22.53 12.54
N THR A 321 18.49 -23.25 13.00
CA THR A 321 18.78 -23.38 14.45
C THR A 321 18.94 -22.01 15.13
N TRP A 322 19.51 -21.02 14.43
CA TRP A 322 19.61 -19.65 14.95
C TRP A 322 18.24 -19.00 15.22
N ASN A 323 17.24 -19.25 14.36
CA ASN A 323 15.88 -18.74 14.57
C ASN A 323 15.22 -19.42 15.78
N VAL A 324 15.46 -20.72 16.00
CA VAL A 324 15.00 -21.43 17.22
C VAL A 324 15.64 -20.80 18.47
N TYR A 325 16.96 -20.60 18.47
CA TYR A 325 17.68 -19.90 19.53
C TYR A 325 17.12 -18.49 19.80
N GLN A 326 16.92 -17.71 18.73
CA GLN A 326 16.35 -16.35 18.79
C GLN A 326 14.96 -16.36 19.43
N TYR A 327 14.05 -17.24 19.00
CA TYR A 327 12.68 -17.31 19.56
C TYR A 327 12.66 -17.78 21.02
N LEU A 328 13.56 -18.69 21.42
CA LEU A 328 13.71 -19.11 22.82
C LEU A 328 14.19 -17.94 23.71
N VAL A 329 15.21 -17.20 23.29
CA VAL A 329 15.73 -16.04 24.03
C VAL A 329 14.72 -14.90 24.08
N LEU A 330 14.04 -14.61 22.98
CA LEU A 330 12.99 -13.57 22.91
C LEU A 330 11.73 -13.92 23.70
N GLU A 331 11.48 -15.20 23.99
CA GLU A 331 10.42 -15.63 24.92
C GLU A 331 10.92 -15.84 26.36
N GLY A 332 12.14 -15.36 26.69
CA GLY A 332 12.66 -15.24 28.05
C GLY A 332 13.47 -16.43 28.56
N ALA A 333 13.90 -17.36 27.69
CA ALA A 333 14.82 -18.42 28.08
C ALA A 333 16.28 -17.95 28.13
N ASN A 334 17.04 -18.46 29.09
CA ASN A 334 18.49 -18.40 29.08
C ASN A 334 19.02 -19.70 28.44
N VAL A 335 19.57 -19.58 27.22
CA VAL A 335 19.83 -20.71 26.33
C VAL A 335 21.33 -20.95 26.17
N THR A 336 21.78 -22.17 26.47
CA THR A 336 23.11 -22.66 26.10
C THR A 336 22.99 -23.56 24.87
N VAL A 337 23.80 -23.33 23.83
CA VAL A 337 23.80 -24.13 22.60
C VAL A 337 25.02 -25.04 22.56
N PHE A 338 24.82 -26.32 22.22
CA PHE A 338 25.90 -27.26 21.88
C PHE A 338 25.56 -27.93 20.55
N ARG A 339 26.56 -28.21 19.71
CA ARG A 339 26.35 -29.05 18.53
C ARG A 339 26.23 -30.51 18.93
N ASN A 340 25.58 -31.30 18.08
CA ASN A 340 25.25 -32.70 18.36
C ASN A 340 26.46 -33.65 18.46
N ASP A 341 27.67 -33.17 18.13
CA ASP A 341 28.96 -33.88 18.19
C ASP A 341 30.01 -33.22 19.11
N GLU A 342 29.78 -31.97 19.55
CA GLU A 342 30.75 -31.15 20.32
C GLU A 342 30.55 -31.21 21.85
N ILE A 343 29.70 -32.11 22.36
CA ILE A 343 29.55 -32.39 23.80
C ILE A 343 29.19 -33.87 24.03
N THR A 344 29.73 -34.51 25.07
CA THR A 344 29.31 -35.87 25.44
C THR A 344 28.05 -35.86 26.31
N LEU A 345 27.29 -36.97 26.30
CA LEU A 345 26.10 -37.12 27.15
C LEU A 345 26.40 -36.87 28.64
N ASN A 346 27.56 -37.31 29.14
CA ASN A 346 27.97 -37.12 30.54
C ASN A 346 28.21 -35.64 30.88
N GLU A 347 28.81 -34.88 29.97
CA GLU A 347 29.02 -33.43 30.13
C GLU A 347 27.70 -32.66 30.03
N LEU A 348 26.79 -33.09 29.15
CA LEU A 348 25.44 -32.56 29.01
C LEU A 348 24.61 -32.77 30.29
N ILE A 349 24.68 -33.96 30.90
CA ILE A 349 24.09 -34.25 32.22
C ILE A 349 24.66 -33.31 33.29
N ALA A 350 25.98 -33.11 33.31
CA ALA A 350 26.64 -32.22 34.27
C ALA A 350 26.23 -30.73 34.16
N LYS A 351 25.60 -30.31 33.04
CA LYS A 351 25.04 -28.95 32.90
C LYS A 351 23.74 -28.72 33.68
N ASN A 352 23.05 -29.78 34.13
CA ASN A 352 21.76 -29.71 34.84
C ASN A 352 20.70 -28.82 34.12
N PRO A 353 20.29 -29.16 32.87
CA PRO A 353 19.29 -28.38 32.12
C PRO A 353 17.96 -28.24 32.88
N THR A 354 17.24 -27.13 32.65
CA THR A 354 15.82 -27.00 33.05
C THR A 354 14.87 -27.49 31.95
N GLN A 355 15.28 -27.42 30.69
CA GLN A 355 14.61 -27.97 29.51
C GLN A 355 15.67 -28.40 28.49
N LEU A 356 15.30 -29.33 27.61
CA LEU A 356 16.05 -29.70 26.42
C LEU A 356 15.28 -29.30 25.16
N VAL A 357 15.96 -28.70 24.19
CA VAL A 357 15.44 -28.49 22.83
C VAL A 357 16.38 -29.17 21.84
N VAL A 358 15.82 -29.89 20.87
CA VAL A 358 16.56 -30.50 19.76
C VAL A 358 16.15 -29.79 18.47
N SER A 359 17.10 -29.15 17.82
CA SER A 359 16.88 -28.33 16.62
C SER A 359 16.46 -29.16 15.39
N PRO A 360 16.05 -28.49 14.30
CA PRO A 360 16.13 -29.06 12.96
C PRO A 360 17.56 -29.51 12.62
N GLY A 361 17.67 -30.42 11.64
CA GLY A 361 18.94 -30.91 11.09
C GLY A 361 18.70 -31.57 9.72
N PRO A 362 19.70 -31.58 8.83
CA PRO A 362 19.65 -32.36 7.60
C PRO A 362 19.92 -33.85 7.88
N GLY A 363 19.56 -34.71 6.91
CA GLY A 363 19.82 -36.15 6.99
C GLY A 363 18.66 -36.93 7.62
N HIS A 364 18.99 -38.00 8.34
CA HIS A 364 18.05 -38.91 8.99
C HIS A 364 18.40 -39.04 10.49
N PRO A 365 17.41 -39.06 11.40
CA PRO A 365 17.66 -39.04 12.84
C PRO A 365 18.60 -40.15 13.35
N GLU A 366 18.61 -41.32 12.71
CA GLU A 366 19.41 -42.46 13.18
C GLU A 366 20.89 -42.40 12.80
N THR A 367 21.25 -41.56 11.82
CA THR A 367 22.62 -41.44 11.26
C THR A 367 23.25 -40.08 11.56
N ASP A 368 22.47 -39.00 11.52
CA ASP A 368 23.01 -37.63 11.43
C ASP A 368 22.74 -36.78 12.69
N SER A 369 21.95 -37.28 13.66
CA SER A 369 21.53 -36.51 14.84
C SER A 369 22.51 -36.49 16.03
N GLY A 370 23.69 -37.12 15.89
CA GLY A 370 24.71 -37.17 16.94
C GLY A 370 24.15 -37.67 18.28
N ILE A 371 24.44 -36.95 19.37
CA ILE A 371 23.93 -37.27 20.72
C ILE A 371 22.42 -37.08 20.90
N SER A 372 21.68 -36.47 19.94
CA SER A 372 20.31 -36.00 20.17
C SER A 372 19.36 -37.11 20.65
N ARG A 373 19.45 -38.31 20.04
CA ARG A 373 18.63 -39.46 20.44
C ARG A 373 18.96 -39.97 21.85
N ASP A 374 20.24 -40.01 22.21
CA ASP A 374 20.67 -40.42 23.56
C ASP A 374 20.35 -39.35 24.62
N ALA A 375 20.39 -38.06 24.25
CA ALA A 375 19.96 -36.97 25.11
C ALA A 375 18.45 -37.04 25.39
N ILE A 376 17.60 -37.20 24.35
CA ILE A 376 16.16 -37.40 24.52
C ILE A 376 15.89 -38.60 25.42
N LYS A 377 16.55 -39.74 25.15
CA LYS A 377 16.41 -40.98 25.91
C LYS A 377 16.88 -40.85 27.37
N HIS A 378 17.88 -40.04 27.65
CA HIS A 378 18.34 -39.78 29.01
C HIS A 378 17.40 -38.82 29.77
N PHE A 379 16.94 -37.75 29.14
CA PHE A 379 16.19 -36.67 29.81
C PHE A 379 14.67 -36.90 29.84
N ALA A 380 14.16 -37.88 29.09
CA ALA A 380 12.77 -38.33 29.18
C ALA A 380 12.40 -38.65 30.65
N GLY A 381 11.26 -38.11 31.09
CA GLY A 381 10.80 -38.27 32.48
C GLY A 381 11.60 -37.49 33.53
N LYS A 382 12.48 -36.55 33.13
CA LYS A 382 13.25 -35.70 34.06
C LYS A 382 13.06 -34.20 33.85
N VAL A 383 13.01 -33.75 32.59
CA VAL A 383 12.82 -32.34 32.21
C VAL A 383 11.93 -32.26 30.96
N PRO A 384 11.31 -31.10 30.66
CA PRO A 384 10.59 -30.88 29.42
C PRO A 384 11.52 -30.97 28.20
N ILE A 385 11.05 -31.63 27.13
CA ILE A 385 11.77 -31.78 25.87
C ILE A 385 10.92 -31.28 24.70
N LEU A 386 11.50 -30.45 23.84
CA LEU A 386 10.91 -30.04 22.55
C LEU A 386 11.82 -30.50 21.39
N GLY A 387 11.25 -31.20 20.41
CA GLY A 387 11.91 -31.50 19.14
C GLY A 387 11.33 -30.69 17.98
N VAL A 388 12.18 -30.13 17.13
CA VAL A 388 11.74 -29.40 15.92
C VAL A 388 12.31 -30.06 14.67
N CYS A 389 11.47 -30.33 13.67
CA CYS A 389 11.79 -31.06 12.45
C CYS A 389 12.55 -32.37 12.73
N MET A 390 13.86 -32.46 12.47
CA MET A 390 14.64 -33.66 12.82
C MET A 390 14.62 -33.97 14.33
N GLY A 391 14.43 -32.98 15.22
CA GLY A 391 14.21 -33.21 16.65
C GLY A 391 12.91 -33.97 16.94
N GLU A 392 11.83 -33.75 16.19
CA GLU A 392 10.58 -34.51 16.28
C GLU A 392 10.77 -35.93 15.77
N GLN A 393 11.47 -36.08 14.65
CA GLN A 393 11.88 -37.37 14.09
C GLN A 393 12.79 -38.18 15.04
N CYS A 394 13.66 -37.51 15.81
CA CYS A 394 14.46 -38.14 16.86
C CYS A 394 13.58 -38.64 18.02
N ILE A 395 12.58 -37.87 18.46
CA ILE A 395 11.60 -38.32 19.46
C ILE A 395 10.85 -39.56 18.92
N TYR A 396 10.37 -39.51 17.68
CA TYR A 396 9.66 -40.61 17.03
C TYR A 396 10.49 -41.90 17.00
N SER A 397 11.76 -41.81 16.58
CA SER A 397 12.71 -42.94 16.53
C SER A 397 13.11 -43.46 17.92
N VAL A 398 13.37 -42.59 18.90
CA VAL A 398 13.77 -43.00 20.27
C VAL A 398 12.69 -43.86 20.96
N PHE A 399 11.41 -43.58 20.68
CA PHE A 399 10.29 -44.37 21.19
C PHE A 399 9.88 -45.55 20.27
N GLY A 400 10.67 -45.86 19.24
CA GLY A 400 10.52 -47.06 18.41
C GLY A 400 9.67 -46.90 17.15
N GLY A 401 9.29 -45.68 16.77
CA GLY A 401 8.55 -45.38 15.54
C GLY A 401 9.47 -45.19 14.34
N ARG A 402 8.94 -45.40 13.13
CA ARG A 402 9.69 -45.22 11.88
C ARG A 402 9.39 -43.87 11.23
N VAL A 403 10.47 -43.17 10.92
CA VAL A 403 10.53 -41.99 10.08
C VAL A 403 10.78 -42.46 8.64
N ASP A 404 9.99 -41.98 7.68
CA ASP A 404 10.00 -42.45 6.29
C ASP A 404 9.59 -41.33 5.32
N VAL A 405 9.72 -41.55 4.01
CA VAL A 405 9.42 -40.55 2.97
C VAL A 405 7.92 -40.28 2.90
N THR A 406 7.51 -39.02 3.05
CA THR A 406 6.11 -38.58 3.13
C THR A 406 5.34 -38.55 1.79
N GLY A 407 6.01 -38.88 0.68
CA GLY A 407 5.47 -38.79 -0.68
C GLY A 407 5.46 -37.38 -1.28
N GLU A 408 5.46 -36.32 -0.45
CA GLU A 408 5.48 -34.91 -0.89
C GLU A 408 6.73 -34.18 -0.39
N ILE A 409 7.62 -33.77 -1.29
CA ILE A 409 8.78 -32.94 -0.93
C ILE A 409 8.33 -31.48 -0.81
N LEU A 410 8.33 -30.94 0.42
CA LEU A 410 7.82 -29.60 0.71
C LEU A 410 8.85 -28.79 1.50
N HIS A 411 9.52 -27.88 0.80
CA HIS A 411 10.46 -26.90 1.32
C HIS A 411 9.91 -25.48 1.12
N GLY A 412 9.84 -24.69 2.19
CA GLY A 412 9.45 -23.27 2.14
C GLY A 412 8.00 -22.99 1.77
N LYS A 413 7.09 -23.96 1.98
CA LYS A 413 5.64 -23.79 1.77
C LYS A 413 4.89 -23.90 3.09
N THR A 414 3.81 -23.15 3.24
CA THR A 414 2.90 -23.24 4.38
C THR A 414 1.86 -24.35 4.18
N SER A 415 1.25 -24.81 5.26
CA SER A 415 0.06 -25.68 5.26
C SER A 415 -0.81 -25.36 6.49
N PRO A 416 -2.15 -25.47 6.40
CA PRO A 416 -3.03 -25.20 7.54
C PRO A 416 -2.95 -26.34 8.56
N LEU A 417 -2.59 -26.02 9.80
CA LEU A 417 -2.35 -27.02 10.84
C LEU A 417 -3.64 -27.34 11.63
N ARG A 418 -3.93 -28.63 11.79
CA ARG A 418 -4.90 -29.13 12.78
C ARG A 418 -4.16 -29.65 14.00
N HIS A 419 -4.62 -29.30 15.20
CA HIS A 419 -3.96 -29.68 16.45
C HIS A 419 -4.96 -29.95 17.57
N ASP A 420 -4.52 -30.58 18.65
CA ASP A 420 -5.39 -30.89 19.80
C ASP A 420 -5.59 -29.73 20.79
N GLY A 421 -4.79 -28.67 20.69
CA GLY A 421 -4.92 -27.46 21.52
C GLY A 421 -4.35 -27.60 22.94
N LYS A 422 -3.68 -28.73 23.24
CA LYS A 422 -2.93 -28.93 24.48
C LYS A 422 -1.46 -28.56 24.28
N GLY A 423 -0.69 -28.51 25.37
CA GLY A 423 0.77 -28.50 25.25
C GLY A 423 1.31 -27.22 24.59
N VAL A 424 2.15 -27.37 23.56
CA VAL A 424 2.63 -26.21 22.78
C VAL A 424 1.48 -25.47 22.08
N TYR A 425 0.38 -26.15 21.77
CA TYR A 425 -0.81 -25.60 21.10
C TYR A 425 -1.78 -24.86 22.02
N ALA A 426 -1.45 -24.66 23.30
CA ALA A 426 -2.33 -24.00 24.25
C ALA A 426 -2.65 -22.55 23.82
N ASN A 427 -3.92 -22.28 23.50
CA ASN A 427 -4.43 -21.01 22.96
C ASN A 427 -4.01 -20.69 21.50
N VAL A 428 -3.41 -21.64 20.77
CA VAL A 428 -3.19 -21.49 19.32
C VAL A 428 -4.51 -21.69 18.56
N PRO A 429 -4.84 -20.89 17.53
CA PRO A 429 -6.02 -21.11 16.68
C PRO A 429 -5.86 -22.32 15.76
N GLN A 430 -6.97 -23.00 15.45
CA GLN A 430 -6.99 -24.04 14.40
C GLN A 430 -6.72 -23.44 13.01
N ASP A 431 -6.20 -24.28 12.11
CA ASP A 431 -5.89 -23.96 10.71
C ASP A 431 -4.79 -22.90 10.50
N VAL A 432 -4.01 -22.55 11.55
CA VAL A 432 -2.86 -21.64 11.40
C VAL A 432 -1.90 -22.14 10.31
N PRO A 433 -1.40 -21.26 9.42
CA PRO A 433 -0.40 -21.62 8.43
C PRO A 433 0.94 -21.89 9.13
N VAL A 434 1.53 -23.06 8.85
CA VAL A 434 2.87 -23.43 9.35
C VAL A 434 3.81 -23.85 8.23
N THR A 435 5.06 -23.41 8.26
CA THR A 435 6.05 -23.67 7.20
C THR A 435 6.70 -25.04 7.32
N ARG A 436 6.76 -25.75 6.19
CA ARG A 436 7.32 -27.10 6.07
C ARG A 436 8.64 -27.07 5.30
N TYR A 437 9.64 -27.78 5.83
CA TYR A 437 10.95 -28.02 5.20
C TYR A 437 11.36 -29.50 5.40
N HIS A 438 10.56 -30.42 4.88
CA HIS A 438 10.82 -31.84 5.05
C HIS A 438 10.36 -32.70 3.86
N SER A 439 11.08 -33.80 3.66
CA SER A 439 10.70 -34.93 2.81
C SER A 439 10.33 -36.17 3.65
N LEU A 440 10.95 -36.31 4.83
CA LEU A 440 10.71 -37.37 5.81
C LEU A 440 9.70 -36.94 6.90
N ALA A 441 8.98 -37.87 7.51
CA ALA A 441 8.26 -37.67 8.78
C ALA A 441 7.93 -39.00 9.48
N GLY A 442 7.47 -38.92 10.73
CA GLY A 442 6.89 -40.07 11.44
C GLY A 442 5.67 -40.64 10.73
N THR A 443 5.55 -41.99 10.69
CA THR A 443 4.50 -42.68 9.94
C THR A 443 3.43 -43.32 10.86
N HIS A 444 2.13 -43.04 10.60
CA HIS A 444 1.01 -43.56 11.41
C HIS A 444 1.05 -45.08 11.70
N PRO A 445 1.40 -45.98 10.75
CA PRO A 445 1.46 -47.42 11.02
C PRO A 445 2.54 -47.84 12.01
N THR A 446 3.45 -46.94 12.39
CA THR A 446 4.53 -47.17 13.34
C THR A 446 4.50 -46.21 14.53
N LEU A 447 3.40 -45.48 14.75
CA LEU A 447 3.24 -44.60 15.90
C LEU A 447 3.39 -45.40 17.21
N PRO A 448 4.38 -45.08 18.07
CA PRO A 448 4.59 -45.79 19.33
C PRO A 448 3.39 -45.66 20.27
N GLU A 449 3.09 -46.71 21.04
CA GLU A 449 1.97 -46.69 21.99
C GLU A 449 2.12 -45.62 23.08
N CYS A 450 3.34 -45.23 23.45
CA CYS A 450 3.59 -44.14 24.39
C CYS A 450 3.42 -42.73 23.79
N LEU A 451 3.27 -42.59 22.47
CA LEU A 451 3.02 -41.31 21.79
C LEU A 451 1.54 -41.14 21.39
N GLU A 452 1.10 -39.88 21.32
CA GLU A 452 -0.12 -39.44 20.66
C GLU A 452 0.22 -38.40 19.57
N VAL A 453 -0.54 -38.36 18.47
CA VAL A 453 -0.39 -37.31 17.45
C VAL A 453 -1.07 -36.04 17.97
N SER A 454 -0.28 -34.99 18.21
CA SER A 454 -0.75 -33.70 18.73
C SER A 454 -1.13 -32.73 17.61
N SER A 455 -0.58 -32.87 16.41
CA SER A 455 -1.00 -32.12 15.22
C SER A 455 -0.77 -32.85 13.87
N TRP A 456 -1.52 -32.46 12.84
CA TRP A 456 -1.48 -33.05 11.50
C TRP A 456 -1.94 -32.06 10.41
N ILE A 457 -1.55 -32.31 9.16
CA ILE A 457 -2.23 -31.73 7.98
C ILE A 457 -3.36 -32.68 7.58
N ALA A 458 -4.56 -32.17 7.30
CA ALA A 458 -5.66 -32.98 6.79
C ALA A 458 -5.44 -33.40 5.33
N THR A 459 -5.80 -34.63 4.96
CA THR A 459 -5.76 -35.12 3.58
C THR A 459 -7.16 -35.44 3.05
N GLY A 460 -7.43 -34.97 1.83
CA GLY A 460 -8.71 -35.14 1.13
C GLY A 460 -9.85 -34.23 1.65
N PRO A 461 -10.98 -34.17 0.94
CA PRO A 461 -12.14 -33.35 1.34
C PRO A 461 -12.77 -33.78 2.68
N ASP A 462 -12.61 -35.05 3.04
CA ASP A 462 -13.33 -35.70 4.14
C ASP A 462 -12.59 -35.61 5.50
N GLY A 463 -11.49 -34.85 5.58
CA GLY A 463 -10.83 -34.51 6.84
C GLY A 463 -10.04 -35.66 7.50
N GLY A 464 -9.46 -36.56 6.71
CA GLY A 464 -8.69 -37.70 7.22
C GLY A 464 -7.44 -37.31 8.01
N LYS A 465 -6.95 -38.25 8.84
CA LYS A 465 -5.64 -38.16 9.53
C LYS A 465 -4.51 -38.22 8.49
N GLY A 466 -4.16 -37.07 7.92
CA GLY A 466 -3.05 -36.92 6.97
C GLY A 466 -1.68 -36.89 7.64
N ILE A 467 -0.75 -36.13 7.07
CA ILE A 467 0.66 -36.13 7.48
C ILE A 467 0.79 -35.71 8.95
N ILE A 468 1.51 -36.50 9.76
CA ILE A 468 1.84 -36.17 11.15
C ILE A 468 2.69 -34.89 11.15
N MET A 469 2.24 -33.89 11.90
CA MET A 469 2.94 -32.61 12.04
C MET A 469 3.43 -32.33 13.46
N GLY A 470 3.03 -33.15 14.43
CA GLY A 470 3.59 -33.17 15.76
C GLY A 470 3.07 -34.32 16.60
N VAL A 471 3.88 -34.69 17.61
CA VAL A 471 3.60 -35.77 18.56
C VAL A 471 3.79 -35.29 20.00
N ARG A 472 3.13 -35.97 20.93
CA ARG A 472 3.29 -35.81 22.38
C ARG A 472 3.50 -37.16 23.04
N HIS A 473 4.40 -37.28 24.00
CA HIS A 473 4.49 -38.47 24.84
C HIS A 473 3.41 -38.43 25.94
N LYS A 474 2.72 -39.55 26.17
CA LYS A 474 1.51 -39.59 27.03
C LYS A 474 1.78 -39.37 28.52
N GLU A 475 2.98 -39.72 28.99
CA GLU A 475 3.39 -39.61 30.40
C GLU A 475 4.41 -38.48 30.64
N TYR A 476 5.55 -38.54 29.97
CA TYR A 476 6.62 -37.53 30.04
C TYR A 476 6.30 -36.23 29.29
N VAL A 477 6.84 -35.10 29.77
CA VAL A 477 6.73 -33.76 29.16
C VAL A 477 7.60 -33.67 27.90
N ILE A 478 7.18 -34.34 26.83
CA ILE A 478 7.90 -34.41 25.56
C ILE A 478 6.92 -34.10 24.43
N GLU A 479 7.21 -33.05 23.66
CA GLU A 479 6.49 -32.73 22.42
C GLU A 479 7.47 -32.55 21.25
N GLY A 480 7.03 -32.91 20.06
CA GLY A 480 7.75 -32.71 18.82
C GLY A 480 6.87 -32.04 17.78
N VAL A 481 7.46 -31.19 16.94
CA VAL A 481 6.80 -30.56 15.78
C VAL A 481 7.63 -30.76 14.52
N GLN A 482 7.01 -31.25 13.44
CA GLN A 482 7.67 -31.53 12.16
C GLN A 482 7.78 -30.29 11.25
N TYR A 483 6.93 -29.28 11.48
CA TYR A 483 7.06 -27.95 10.87
C TYR A 483 8.01 -27.07 11.68
N HIS A 484 8.32 -25.89 11.15
CA HIS A 484 9.27 -24.94 11.74
C HIS A 484 8.50 -23.78 12.42
N PRO A 485 8.27 -23.80 13.75
CA PRO A 485 7.66 -22.68 14.49
C PRO A 485 8.51 -21.40 14.47
N GLU A 486 9.80 -21.50 14.15
CA GLU A 486 10.76 -20.40 14.03
C GLU A 486 10.78 -19.75 12.63
N SER A 487 9.97 -20.26 11.69
CA SER A 487 9.85 -19.71 10.35
C SER A 487 8.94 -18.47 10.32
N ILE A 488 9.36 -17.43 9.60
CA ILE A 488 8.61 -16.16 9.47
C ILE A 488 7.23 -16.30 8.79
N LEU A 489 6.95 -17.43 8.13
CA LEU A 489 5.65 -17.75 7.54
C LEU A 489 4.81 -18.72 8.40
N THR A 490 5.27 -19.05 9.61
CA THR A 490 4.51 -19.81 10.61
C THR A 490 3.81 -18.85 11.57
N GLU A 491 2.49 -18.82 11.55
CA GLU A 491 1.70 -18.07 12.55
C GLU A 491 1.78 -18.74 13.94
N GLU A 492 1.66 -17.93 14.99
CA GLU A 492 1.72 -18.35 16.40
C GLU A 492 2.98 -19.12 16.87
N GLY A 493 4.03 -19.19 16.05
CA GLY A 493 5.27 -19.91 16.36
C GLY A 493 5.93 -19.49 17.69
N ARG A 494 6.00 -18.18 17.97
CA ARG A 494 6.47 -17.68 19.29
C ARG A 494 5.54 -18.05 20.45
N THR A 495 4.23 -18.15 20.22
CA THR A 495 3.27 -18.63 21.22
C THR A 495 3.49 -20.10 21.56
N MET A 496 3.80 -20.94 20.56
CA MET A 496 4.16 -22.35 20.76
C MET A 496 5.43 -22.50 21.61
N ILE A 497 6.49 -21.74 21.29
CA ILE A 497 7.73 -21.70 22.08
C ILE A 497 7.45 -21.21 23.50
N LYS A 498 6.73 -20.09 23.66
CA LYS A 498 6.32 -19.53 24.96
C LYS A 498 5.51 -20.51 25.82
N ASN A 499 4.74 -21.41 25.20
CA ASN A 499 4.01 -22.46 25.90
C ASN A 499 4.92 -23.57 26.40
N PHE A 500 5.88 -24.02 25.58
CA PHE A 500 6.92 -24.95 26.01
C PHE A 500 7.76 -24.40 27.18
N LEU A 501 8.22 -23.14 27.11
CA LEU A 501 9.08 -22.55 28.13
C LEU A 501 8.45 -22.45 29.53
N LYS A 502 7.12 -22.49 29.64
CA LYS A 502 6.40 -22.51 30.92
C LYS A 502 6.39 -23.89 31.59
N MET A 503 6.63 -24.96 30.81
CA MET A 503 6.57 -26.33 31.28
C MET A 503 7.73 -26.64 32.24
N GLN A 504 7.46 -27.51 33.23
CA GLN A 504 8.39 -27.89 34.30
C GLN A 504 8.16 -29.35 34.72
N GLY A 505 9.18 -30.00 35.28
CA GLY A 505 9.11 -31.40 35.70
C GLY A 505 9.34 -32.40 34.55
N GLY A 506 9.36 -33.68 34.87
CA GLY A 506 9.59 -34.76 33.91
C GLY A 506 8.31 -35.36 33.33
N THR A 507 7.21 -35.33 34.09
CA THR A 507 5.89 -35.89 33.73
C THR A 507 4.80 -34.82 33.65
N TRP A 508 3.74 -35.06 32.87
CA TRP A 508 2.60 -34.15 32.79
C TRP A 508 1.91 -33.96 34.16
N ALA A 509 1.91 -35.00 35.00
CA ALA A 509 1.38 -34.94 36.36
C ALA A 509 2.18 -33.98 37.26
N GLU A 510 3.51 -34.02 37.20
CA GLU A 510 4.39 -33.05 37.89
C GLU A 510 4.20 -31.64 37.34
N ASN A 511 4.14 -31.48 36.01
CA ASN A 511 3.92 -30.19 35.36
C ASN A 511 2.60 -29.53 35.80
N GLU A 512 1.52 -30.30 35.90
CA GLU A 512 0.25 -29.83 36.47
C GLU A 512 0.36 -29.46 37.95
N GLN A 513 1.06 -30.27 38.77
CA GLN A 513 1.23 -29.99 40.20
C GLN A 513 2.05 -28.72 40.44
N LEU A 514 3.17 -28.55 39.73
CA LEU A 514 4.03 -27.36 39.81
C LEU A 514 3.29 -26.10 39.32
N SER A 515 2.50 -26.22 38.25
CA SER A 515 1.66 -25.13 37.74
C SER A 515 0.60 -24.69 38.75
N LYS A 516 -0.05 -25.64 39.44
CA LYS A 516 -1.06 -25.37 40.48
C LYS A 516 -0.43 -24.83 41.78
N ALA A 517 0.75 -25.32 42.16
CA ALA A 517 1.47 -24.82 43.33
C ALA A 517 1.84 -23.33 43.18
N LYS A 518 2.26 -22.90 41.98
CA LYS A 518 2.63 -21.49 41.73
C LYS A 518 1.44 -20.52 41.72
N SER A 519 0.20 -20.98 41.53
CA SER A 519 -1.01 -20.15 41.69
C SER A 519 -1.56 -20.12 43.12
N THR A 520 -1.29 -21.15 43.94
CA THR A 520 -1.74 -21.18 45.35
C THR A 520 -0.92 -20.25 46.24
N ALA A 521 0.33 -19.95 45.85
CA ALA A 521 1.25 -19.09 46.61
C ALA A 521 0.89 -17.59 46.60
N THR A 522 -0.07 -17.15 45.78
CA THR A 522 -0.39 -15.73 45.53
C THR A 522 -1.54 -15.19 46.40
N ILE A 523 -1.95 -15.91 47.45
CA ILE A 523 -3.07 -15.51 48.34
C ILE A 523 -2.55 -15.24 49.75
N GLY A 524 -2.39 -13.96 50.10
CA GLY A 524 -1.90 -13.52 51.41
C GLY A 524 -2.58 -12.24 51.92
N THR A 525 -3.34 -12.38 53.00
CA THR A 525 -3.77 -11.31 53.92
C THR A 525 -4.31 -10.01 53.33
N ASN A 526 -5.56 -10.03 52.84
CA ASN A 526 -6.64 -9.29 53.52
C ASN A 526 -8.04 -9.75 53.09
N GLY A 527 -9.01 -9.63 54.01
CA GLY A 527 -10.34 -10.21 53.88
C GLY A 527 -11.30 -9.45 52.97
N ALA A 528 -11.05 -9.46 51.66
CA ALA A 528 -12.04 -9.11 50.63
C ALA A 528 -12.01 -10.16 49.52
N ILE A 529 -13.18 -10.54 48.98
CA ILE A 529 -13.24 -11.48 47.84
C ILE A 529 -12.85 -10.72 46.57
N VAL A 530 -11.55 -10.65 46.32
CA VAL A 530 -11.03 -10.28 44.99
C VAL A 530 -11.32 -11.44 44.05
N VAL A 531 -12.49 -11.40 43.41
CA VAL A 531 -12.74 -12.17 42.20
C VAL A 531 -11.64 -11.79 41.21
N ASP A 532 -10.87 -12.77 40.75
CA ASP A 532 -9.79 -12.54 39.79
C ASP A 532 -10.36 -11.82 38.55
N LYS A 533 -9.96 -10.56 38.39
CA LYS A 533 -10.70 -9.58 37.61
C LYS A 533 -10.36 -9.80 36.14
N LYS A 534 -11.08 -10.75 35.50
CA LYS A 534 -11.02 -11.06 34.06
C LYS A 534 -10.86 -9.77 33.25
N THR A 535 -9.63 -9.46 32.84
CA THR A 535 -9.30 -8.21 32.19
C THR A 535 -10.14 -8.10 30.93
N SER A 536 -11.04 -7.11 30.90
CA SER A 536 -12.02 -6.97 29.84
C SER A 536 -11.30 -6.77 28.51
N ILE A 537 -11.96 -7.17 27.42
CA ILE A 537 -11.40 -6.99 26.08
C ILE A 537 -11.16 -5.48 25.82
N LEU A 538 -12.00 -4.60 26.40
CA LEU A 538 -11.79 -3.15 26.38
C LEU A 538 -10.49 -2.73 27.08
N GLU A 539 -10.25 -3.15 28.33
CA GLU A 539 -9.01 -2.86 29.08
C GLU A 539 -7.77 -3.32 28.27
N LYS A 540 -7.81 -4.51 27.67
CA LYS A 540 -6.70 -5.04 26.84
C LYS A 540 -6.43 -4.22 25.59
N ILE A 541 -7.46 -3.82 24.85
CA ILE A 541 -7.34 -2.96 23.66
C ILE A 541 -6.79 -1.59 24.05
N PHE A 542 -7.28 -1.03 25.17
CA PHE A 542 -6.88 0.27 25.67
C PHE A 542 -5.42 0.28 26.14
N ASP A 543 -4.99 -0.72 26.91
CA ASP A 543 -3.60 -0.89 27.35
C ASP A 543 -2.64 -1.02 26.15
N HIS A 544 -3.00 -1.83 25.15
CA HIS A 544 -2.21 -1.94 23.92
C HIS A 544 -2.14 -0.61 23.16
N ARG A 545 -3.27 0.08 22.96
CA ARG A 545 -3.29 1.33 22.22
C ARG A 545 -2.51 2.43 22.95
N ARG A 546 -2.49 2.46 24.30
CA ARG A 546 -1.59 3.35 25.07
C ARG A 546 -0.12 3.06 24.77
N ALA A 547 0.30 1.80 24.76
CA ALA A 547 1.68 1.42 24.42
C ALA A 547 2.03 1.80 22.97
N ALA A 548 1.13 1.50 22.02
CA ALA A 548 1.31 1.84 20.61
C ALA A 548 1.42 3.36 20.39
N VAL A 549 0.55 4.17 21.00
CA VAL A 549 0.62 5.65 20.92
C VAL A 549 1.87 6.20 21.61
N ALA A 550 2.31 5.62 22.73
CA ALA A 550 3.54 6.04 23.41
C ALA A 550 4.79 5.82 22.53
N ALA A 551 4.83 4.73 21.77
CA ALA A 551 5.86 4.49 20.75
C ALA A 551 5.68 5.41 19.52
N GLN A 552 4.46 5.59 19.04
CA GLN A 552 4.12 6.44 17.89
C GLN A 552 4.60 7.89 18.11
N LYS A 553 4.41 8.42 19.33
CA LYS A 553 4.87 9.76 19.76
C LYS A 553 6.40 9.95 19.74
N GLN A 554 7.20 8.89 19.53
CA GLN A 554 8.66 8.99 19.34
C GLN A 554 9.09 9.02 17.87
N ILE A 555 8.23 8.57 16.94
CA ILE A 555 8.56 8.46 15.52
C ILE A 555 8.71 9.88 14.94
N PRO A 556 9.86 10.25 14.33
CA PRO A 556 10.02 11.54 13.65
C PRO A 556 8.95 11.74 12.57
N SER A 557 8.43 12.96 12.45
CA SER A 557 7.18 13.35 11.72
C SER A 557 5.86 13.00 12.43
N GLN A 558 5.92 12.22 13.52
CA GLN A 558 4.75 11.86 14.34
C GLN A 558 4.97 12.20 15.83
N ARG A 559 5.94 13.04 16.18
CA ARG A 559 6.11 13.55 17.54
C ARG A 559 5.07 14.67 17.80
N PRO A 560 4.61 14.90 19.04
CA PRO A 560 3.66 15.99 19.33
C PRO A 560 4.11 17.36 18.82
N VAL A 561 5.42 17.67 18.89
CA VAL A 561 5.99 18.91 18.36
C VAL A 561 5.97 18.99 16.82
N ASP A 562 6.12 17.86 16.13
CA ASP A 562 6.04 17.81 14.66
C ASP A 562 4.60 18.04 14.20
N LEU A 563 3.62 17.44 14.90
CA LEU A 563 2.19 17.66 14.63
C LEU A 563 1.76 19.08 14.97
N GLN A 564 2.21 19.65 16.09
CA GLN A 564 1.87 21.03 16.45
C GLN A 564 2.43 22.01 15.42
N ALA A 565 3.70 21.86 15.02
CA ALA A 565 4.28 22.68 13.95
C ALA A 565 3.52 22.54 12.61
N ALA A 566 3.04 21.34 12.26
CA ALA A 566 2.21 21.16 11.06
C ALA A 566 0.82 21.82 11.17
N TYR A 567 0.24 21.88 12.37
CA TYR A 567 -1.03 22.56 12.62
C TYR A 567 -0.86 24.10 12.63
N ASP A 568 0.21 24.60 13.25
CA ASP A 568 0.56 26.03 13.29
C ASP A 568 0.88 26.61 11.90
N MET A 569 1.20 25.74 10.92
CA MET A 569 1.35 26.07 9.50
C MET A 569 0.02 26.05 8.70
N ASP A 570 -1.13 25.84 9.35
CA ASP A 570 -2.47 25.73 8.76
C ASP A 570 -2.61 24.65 7.65
N ILE A 571 -1.88 23.54 7.81
CA ILE A 571 -1.89 22.42 6.84
C ILE A 571 -3.17 21.56 6.97
N ALA A 572 -3.91 21.70 8.07
CA ALA A 572 -5.05 20.85 8.41
C ALA A 572 -6.29 21.15 7.53
N PRO A 573 -6.81 20.19 6.72
CA PRO A 573 -7.86 20.45 5.72
C PRO A 573 -9.12 21.14 6.27
N PRO A 574 -9.88 21.91 5.46
CA PRO A 574 -11.09 22.60 5.91
C PRO A 574 -12.14 21.67 6.53
N LEU A 575 -12.45 21.94 7.80
CA LEU A 575 -13.44 21.21 8.61
C LEU A 575 -14.87 21.70 8.35
N ILE A 576 -15.87 20.85 8.65
CA ILE A 576 -17.28 21.24 8.71
C ILE A 576 -17.89 20.96 10.09
N SER A 577 -18.89 21.75 10.49
CA SER A 577 -19.59 21.58 11.76
C SER A 577 -20.33 20.24 11.83
N PHE A 578 -19.80 19.31 12.64
CA PHE A 578 -20.39 18.00 12.87
C PHE A 578 -21.85 18.07 13.41
N PRO A 579 -22.19 18.91 14.41
CA PRO A 579 -23.58 19.07 14.87
C PRO A 579 -24.54 19.60 13.81
N ASP A 580 -24.09 20.51 12.93
CA ASP A 580 -24.97 21.10 11.91
C ASP A 580 -25.12 20.16 10.70
N ARG A 581 -24.06 19.42 10.34
CA ARG A 581 -24.15 18.35 9.33
C ARG A 581 -25.10 17.24 9.75
N LEU A 582 -25.17 16.93 11.06
CA LEU A 582 -26.19 16.03 11.62
C LEU A 582 -27.62 16.60 11.63
N LYS A 583 -27.81 17.91 11.45
CA LYS A 583 -29.13 18.57 11.32
C LYS A 583 -29.55 18.79 9.87
N GLN A 584 -28.63 18.63 8.92
CA GLN A 584 -28.82 18.86 7.48
C GLN A 584 -28.96 17.54 6.67
N SER A 585 -29.52 16.50 7.28
CA SER A 585 -29.70 15.19 6.65
C SER A 585 -30.75 15.19 5.53
N PRO A 586 -30.60 14.35 4.50
CA PRO A 586 -31.66 14.08 3.51
C PRO A 586 -32.82 13.23 4.06
N TYR A 587 -32.64 12.59 5.23
CA TYR A 587 -33.63 11.77 5.92
C TYR A 587 -33.98 12.38 7.29
N ARG A 588 -35.13 12.00 7.88
CA ARG A 588 -35.54 12.46 9.22
C ARG A 588 -34.52 12.13 10.31
N LEU A 589 -33.86 10.98 10.17
CA LEU A 589 -32.82 10.50 11.06
C LEU A 589 -31.47 10.49 10.31
N SER A 590 -30.42 11.00 10.95
CA SER A 590 -29.10 11.11 10.33
C SER A 590 -28.32 9.81 10.38
N LEU A 591 -27.82 9.34 9.23
CA LEU A 591 -26.94 8.17 9.20
C LEU A 591 -25.47 8.55 9.39
N MET A 592 -24.82 7.86 10.33
CA MET A 592 -23.38 7.79 10.54
C MET A 592 -22.90 6.42 10.04
N ALA A 593 -22.36 6.37 8.82
CA ALA A 593 -21.98 5.12 8.17
C ALA A 593 -20.54 4.72 8.52
N GLU A 594 -20.36 3.55 9.13
CA GLU A 594 -19.08 3.11 9.68
C GLU A 594 -18.32 2.17 8.74
N ILE A 595 -17.06 2.51 8.43
CA ILE A 595 -16.13 1.72 7.62
C ILE A 595 -15.22 0.92 8.56
N LYS A 596 -15.30 -0.41 8.50
CA LYS A 596 -14.71 -1.29 9.52
C LYS A 596 -14.32 -2.66 8.95
N ARG A 597 -13.03 -2.94 8.83
CA ARG A 597 -12.51 -4.20 8.24
C ARG A 597 -12.62 -5.40 9.18
N ALA A 598 -12.54 -5.20 10.49
CA ALA A 598 -12.67 -6.23 11.52
C ALA A 598 -13.31 -5.68 12.82
N SER A 599 -13.64 -6.53 13.79
CA SER A 599 -13.98 -6.10 15.15
C SER A 599 -13.76 -7.20 16.20
N PRO A 600 -13.52 -6.86 17.48
CA PRO A 600 -13.29 -7.84 18.55
C PRO A 600 -14.39 -8.90 18.70
N SER A 601 -15.65 -8.56 18.41
CA SER A 601 -16.80 -9.46 18.56
C SER A 601 -17.16 -10.28 17.31
N LYS A 602 -16.47 -10.09 16.18
CA LYS A 602 -16.78 -10.75 14.90
C LYS A 602 -15.55 -11.27 14.13
N GLY A 603 -14.34 -10.91 14.56
CA GLY A 603 -13.14 -11.13 13.76
C GLY A 603 -13.14 -10.26 12.49
N ILE A 604 -12.61 -10.80 11.40
CA ILE A 604 -12.57 -10.15 10.09
C ILE A 604 -13.98 -10.05 9.50
N ILE A 605 -14.33 -8.86 9.00
CA ILE A 605 -15.56 -8.57 8.26
C ILE A 605 -15.26 -8.50 6.76
N SER A 606 -14.28 -7.69 6.36
CA SER A 606 -13.81 -7.59 4.97
C SER A 606 -12.46 -6.84 4.90
N LEU A 607 -11.34 -7.58 4.82
CA LEU A 607 -10.00 -6.98 4.69
C LEU A 607 -9.79 -6.26 3.35
N SER A 608 -10.44 -6.71 2.27
CA SER A 608 -10.35 -6.12 0.93
C SER A 608 -11.10 -4.78 0.77
N THR A 609 -11.70 -4.25 1.85
CA THR A 609 -12.44 -2.98 1.81
C THR A 609 -11.53 -1.80 1.48
N CYS A 610 -11.78 -1.19 0.32
CA CYS A 610 -11.25 0.11 -0.07
C CYS A 610 -12.05 1.24 0.64
N ALA A 611 -11.52 1.74 1.77
CA ALA A 611 -12.16 2.78 2.57
C ALA A 611 -12.59 4.04 1.78
N PRO A 612 -11.74 4.67 0.94
CA PRO A 612 -12.17 5.84 0.16
C PRO A 612 -13.29 5.56 -0.84
N GLN A 613 -13.35 4.35 -1.42
CA GLN A 613 -14.46 3.95 -2.30
C GLN A 613 -15.75 3.75 -1.50
N GLN A 614 -15.67 3.04 -0.36
CA GLN A 614 -16.82 2.80 0.52
C GLN A 614 -17.42 4.10 1.07
N ALA A 615 -16.57 5.09 1.40
CA ALA A 615 -17.00 6.41 1.85
C ALA A 615 -17.81 7.16 0.79
N ARG A 616 -17.42 7.09 -0.50
CA ARG A 616 -18.19 7.69 -1.60
C ARG A 616 -19.54 7.00 -1.78
N THR A 617 -19.60 5.66 -1.73
CA THR A 617 -20.85 4.90 -1.75
C THR A 617 -21.80 5.32 -0.62
N TYR A 618 -21.29 5.48 0.60
CA TYR A 618 -22.08 5.95 1.74
C TYR A 618 -22.54 7.42 1.59
N ALA A 619 -21.67 8.33 1.13
CA ALA A 619 -22.00 9.74 0.92
C ALA A 619 -23.10 9.92 -0.13
N LEU A 620 -22.98 9.24 -1.28
CA LEU A 620 -23.96 9.30 -2.37
C LEU A 620 -25.30 8.64 -2.02
N ALA A 621 -25.32 7.72 -1.04
CA ALA A 621 -26.55 7.16 -0.46
C ALA A 621 -27.22 8.09 0.59
N GLY A 622 -26.62 9.23 0.92
CA GLY A 622 -27.15 10.21 1.87
C GLY A 622 -26.70 10.02 3.32
N ALA A 623 -25.60 9.29 3.58
CA ALA A 623 -24.97 9.34 4.91
C ALA A 623 -24.54 10.77 5.24
N SER A 624 -24.81 11.22 6.47
CA SER A 624 -24.43 12.56 6.94
C SER A 624 -23.05 12.57 7.60
N VAL A 625 -22.58 11.41 8.08
CA VAL A 625 -21.25 11.24 8.68
C VAL A 625 -20.63 9.93 8.17
N ILE A 626 -19.33 9.93 7.89
CA ILE A 626 -18.53 8.72 7.69
C ILE A 626 -17.69 8.48 8.94
N SER A 627 -17.90 7.34 9.60
CA SER A 627 -17.14 6.91 10.76
C SER A 627 -16.02 5.98 10.31
N VAL A 628 -14.77 6.42 10.41
CA VAL A 628 -13.59 5.65 9.99
C VAL A 628 -12.91 5.07 11.22
N LEU A 629 -12.82 3.75 11.30
CA LEU A 629 -11.96 3.09 12.29
C LEU A 629 -10.49 3.35 11.91
N THR A 630 -9.71 3.90 12.83
CA THR A 630 -8.27 4.15 12.65
C THR A 630 -7.38 3.24 13.52
N GLU A 631 -7.99 2.38 14.32
CA GLU A 631 -7.32 1.41 15.19
C GLU A 631 -6.79 0.20 14.37
N PRO A 632 -5.48 -0.16 14.43
CA PRO A 632 -4.89 -1.10 13.48
C PRO A 632 -4.96 -2.57 13.89
N GLU A 633 -5.01 -2.90 15.18
CA GLU A 633 -4.82 -4.27 15.67
C GLU A 633 -6.11 -5.10 15.70
N TRP A 634 -7.22 -4.54 16.17
CA TRP A 634 -8.51 -5.25 16.30
C TRP A 634 -9.55 -4.86 15.23
N PHE A 635 -9.51 -3.61 14.75
CA PHE A 635 -10.44 -3.10 13.73
C PHE A 635 -9.84 -3.09 12.32
N LYS A 636 -8.52 -3.28 12.20
CA LYS A 636 -7.72 -3.24 10.95
C LYS A 636 -7.96 -1.96 10.13
N GLY A 637 -8.02 -0.83 10.84
CA GLY A 637 -8.04 0.52 10.29
C GLY A 637 -6.66 1.17 10.28
N SER A 638 -6.58 2.42 9.85
CA SER A 638 -5.35 3.21 9.89
C SER A 638 -5.64 4.72 9.85
N ILE A 639 -4.67 5.55 10.25
CA ILE A 639 -4.77 7.01 10.08
C ILE A 639 -4.74 7.43 8.59
N ASP A 640 -4.18 6.59 7.71
CA ASP A 640 -4.16 6.86 6.26
C ASP A 640 -5.50 6.54 5.58
N ASP A 641 -6.28 5.59 6.10
CA ASP A 641 -7.69 5.42 5.69
C ASP A 641 -8.49 6.70 5.91
N LEU A 642 -8.29 7.39 7.04
CA LEU A 642 -8.94 8.66 7.37
C LEU A 642 -8.57 9.76 6.35
N LYS A 643 -7.26 9.90 6.04
CA LYS A 643 -6.75 10.84 5.03
C LYS A 643 -7.31 10.56 3.64
N LEU A 644 -7.30 9.30 3.22
CA LEU A 644 -7.79 8.88 1.90
C LEU A 644 -9.32 9.05 1.80
N VAL A 645 -10.07 8.75 2.86
CA VAL A 645 -11.51 9.03 2.93
C VAL A 645 -11.77 10.53 2.81
N ARG A 646 -11.00 11.40 3.49
CA ARG A 646 -11.16 12.85 3.33
C ARG A 646 -10.89 13.30 1.88
N GLN A 647 -9.81 12.82 1.27
CA GLN A 647 -9.44 13.17 -0.11
C GLN A 647 -10.45 12.65 -1.14
N ALA A 648 -11.04 11.46 -0.94
CA ALA A 648 -12.06 10.89 -1.82
C ALA A 648 -13.41 11.62 -1.77
N LEU A 649 -13.64 12.40 -0.71
CA LEU A 649 -14.79 13.29 -0.51
C LEU A 649 -14.46 14.76 -0.81
N GLU A 650 -13.33 15.03 -1.48
CA GLU A 650 -12.92 16.40 -1.77
C GLU A 650 -13.68 17.03 -2.93
N GLY A 651 -14.04 18.31 -2.80
CA GLY A 651 -14.87 19.04 -3.77
C GLY A 651 -16.30 18.51 -3.92
N MET A 652 -16.74 17.57 -3.07
CA MET A 652 -18.10 17.03 -3.06
C MET A 652 -19.06 18.04 -2.41
N PRO A 653 -20.05 18.61 -3.15
CA PRO A 653 -21.05 19.49 -2.55
C PRO A 653 -21.80 18.76 -1.43
N ASN A 654 -21.93 19.42 -0.29
CA ASN A 654 -22.57 18.88 0.91
C ASN A 654 -21.97 17.53 1.37
N ARG A 655 -20.63 17.42 1.37
CA ARG A 655 -19.91 16.24 1.88
C ARG A 655 -20.36 15.86 3.30
N PRO A 656 -20.37 14.57 3.66
CA PRO A 656 -20.53 14.16 5.05
C PRO A 656 -19.37 14.64 5.93
N ALA A 657 -19.62 14.73 7.24
CA ALA A 657 -18.58 14.93 8.24
C ALA A 657 -17.79 13.62 8.46
N ILE A 658 -16.54 13.72 8.89
CA ILE A 658 -15.64 12.58 9.08
C ILE A 658 -15.33 12.42 10.57
N LEU A 659 -15.73 11.28 11.12
CA LEU A 659 -15.47 10.87 12.50
C LEU A 659 -14.27 9.91 12.56
N ARG A 660 -13.21 10.30 13.29
CA ARG A 660 -12.18 9.35 13.73
C ARG A 660 -12.76 8.49 14.85
N LYS A 661 -12.94 7.20 14.58
CA LYS A 661 -13.43 6.21 15.53
C LYS A 661 -12.23 5.43 16.11
N GLU A 662 -11.77 5.85 17.28
CA GLU A 662 -10.64 5.23 18.01
C GLU A 662 -10.84 5.38 19.51
N PHE A 663 -10.08 4.60 20.28
CA PHE A 663 -9.91 4.77 21.72
C PHE A 663 -8.99 5.96 22.00
N VAL A 664 -9.56 7.17 22.09
CA VAL A 664 -8.82 8.42 22.33
C VAL A 664 -8.61 8.65 23.83
N PHE A 665 -7.36 8.92 24.22
CA PHE A 665 -6.94 9.24 25.60
C PHE A 665 -5.84 10.33 25.68
N ASP A 666 -5.26 10.71 24.54
CA ASP A 666 -4.18 11.70 24.44
C ASP A 666 -4.55 12.81 23.44
N GLU A 667 -4.22 14.07 23.76
CA GLU A 667 -4.43 15.23 22.87
C GLU A 667 -3.74 15.03 21.52
N TYR A 668 -2.61 14.31 21.54
CA TYR A 668 -1.90 13.82 20.37
C TYR A 668 -2.81 13.15 19.32
N GLN A 669 -3.71 12.25 19.74
CA GLN A 669 -4.61 11.54 18.82
C GLN A 669 -5.66 12.50 18.22
N ILE A 670 -6.02 13.56 18.93
CA ILE A 670 -6.99 14.57 18.45
C ILE A 670 -6.32 15.50 17.44
N LEU A 671 -5.07 15.92 17.70
CA LEU A 671 -4.28 16.73 16.78
C LEU A 671 -3.95 15.96 15.49
N GLU A 672 -3.53 14.70 15.62
CA GLU A 672 -3.33 13.78 14.49
C GLU A 672 -4.62 13.61 13.67
N ALA A 673 -5.79 13.49 14.33
CA ALA A 673 -7.08 13.40 13.65
C ALA A 673 -7.41 14.68 12.84
N ARG A 674 -7.19 15.85 13.44
CA ARG A 674 -7.45 17.15 12.82
C ARG A 674 -6.59 17.35 11.57
N LEU A 675 -5.29 17.02 11.65
CA LEU A 675 -4.35 17.05 10.53
C LEU A 675 -4.68 16.03 9.44
N ALA A 676 -5.13 14.83 9.82
CA ALA A 676 -5.60 13.81 8.88
C ALA A 676 -6.95 14.13 8.22
N GLY A 677 -7.62 15.22 8.62
CA GLY A 677 -8.85 15.71 8.00
C GLY A 677 -10.14 15.15 8.59
N ALA A 678 -10.15 14.73 9.86
CA ALA A 678 -11.39 14.54 10.61
C ALA A 678 -12.09 15.89 10.89
N ASP A 679 -13.42 15.83 10.99
CA ASP A 679 -14.28 16.92 11.48
C ASP A 679 -14.68 16.71 12.95
N THR A 680 -14.55 15.48 13.46
CA THR A 680 -14.87 15.10 14.85
C THR A 680 -14.12 13.84 15.28
N VAL A 681 -14.02 13.62 16.59
CA VAL A 681 -13.37 12.47 17.24
C VAL A 681 -14.33 11.81 18.25
N LEU A 682 -14.12 10.52 18.50
CA LEU A 682 -14.80 9.80 19.58
C LEU A 682 -14.12 10.07 20.94
N LEU A 683 -14.90 10.35 21.98
CA LEU A 683 -14.44 10.32 23.39
C LEU A 683 -15.36 9.41 24.18
N ILE A 684 -14.85 8.32 24.77
CA ILE A 684 -15.67 7.32 25.48
C ILE A 684 -15.58 7.57 26.99
N VAL A 685 -16.70 7.93 27.64
CA VAL A 685 -16.74 8.23 29.08
C VAL A 685 -16.27 7.03 29.91
N LYS A 686 -16.57 5.80 29.47
CA LYS A 686 -16.24 4.57 30.19
C LYS A 686 -14.73 4.31 30.41
N MET A 687 -13.86 4.95 29.65
CA MET A 687 -12.40 4.73 29.70
C MET A 687 -11.61 5.91 30.28
N LEU A 688 -12.28 7.05 30.51
CA LEU A 688 -11.62 8.33 30.80
C LEU A 688 -12.14 8.84 32.14
N ASP A 689 -11.23 9.22 33.04
CA ASP A 689 -11.61 10.02 34.20
C ASP A 689 -12.17 11.38 33.76
N GLU A 690 -13.04 11.99 34.56
CA GLU A 690 -13.71 13.25 34.20
C GLU A 690 -12.74 14.40 33.87
N ALA A 691 -11.56 14.45 34.50
CA ALA A 691 -10.58 15.51 34.24
C ALA A 691 -9.89 15.29 32.88
N THR A 692 -9.51 14.06 32.55
CA THR A 692 -9.00 13.69 31.22
C THR A 692 -10.06 13.87 30.13
N LEU A 693 -11.30 13.41 30.35
CA LEU A 693 -12.41 13.60 29.43
C LEU A 693 -12.64 15.09 29.15
N LYS A 694 -12.72 15.92 30.18
CA LYS A 694 -12.92 17.36 30.06
C LYS A 694 -11.77 18.06 29.34
N ARG A 695 -10.52 17.67 29.64
CA ARG A 695 -9.32 18.17 28.95
C ARG A 695 -9.35 17.85 27.45
N LEU A 696 -9.61 16.60 27.09
CA LEU A 696 -9.68 16.14 25.69
C LEU A 696 -10.84 16.79 24.93
N TYR A 697 -12.00 16.96 25.57
CA TYR A 697 -13.16 17.63 24.98
C TYR A 697 -12.87 19.11 24.67
N LEU A 698 -12.33 19.85 25.64
CA LEU A 698 -11.95 21.26 25.45
C LEU A 698 -10.82 21.42 24.42
N TYR A 699 -9.83 20.52 24.40
CA TYR A 699 -8.78 20.52 23.38
C TYR A 699 -9.36 20.30 21.98
N SER A 700 -10.26 19.34 21.80
CA SER A 700 -10.95 19.10 20.53
C SER A 700 -11.73 20.34 20.05
N GLN A 701 -12.45 21.01 20.96
CA GLN A 701 -13.14 22.26 20.65
C GLN A 701 -12.19 23.40 20.27
N SER A 702 -11.00 23.48 20.88
CA SER A 702 -9.97 24.47 20.49
C SER A 702 -9.44 24.26 19.07
N LEU A 703 -9.47 23.03 18.56
CA LEU A 703 -9.16 22.67 17.17
C LEU A 703 -10.36 22.80 16.21
N GLY A 704 -11.51 23.31 16.70
CA GLY A 704 -12.75 23.50 15.95
C GLY A 704 -13.66 22.26 15.84
N MET A 705 -13.30 21.14 16.50
CA MET A 705 -14.04 19.88 16.40
C MET A 705 -14.92 19.65 17.64
N GLU A 706 -16.24 19.50 17.45
CA GLU A 706 -17.13 19.03 18.52
C GLU A 706 -17.05 17.49 18.59
N PRO A 707 -16.65 16.88 19.73
CA PRO A 707 -16.57 15.43 19.86
C PRO A 707 -17.92 14.72 19.83
N LEU A 708 -17.93 13.47 19.38
CA LEU A 708 -18.96 12.50 19.76
C LEU A 708 -18.60 11.91 21.13
N VAL A 709 -19.35 12.26 22.17
CA VAL A 709 -19.13 11.72 23.53
C VAL A 709 -19.94 10.44 23.71
N GLU A 710 -19.28 9.29 23.85
CA GLU A 710 -19.90 7.97 23.92
C GLU A 710 -20.18 7.52 25.37
N VAL A 711 -21.43 7.11 25.62
CA VAL A 711 -21.97 6.69 26.92
C VAL A 711 -22.75 5.37 26.80
N ASN A 712 -22.86 4.60 27.88
CA ASN A 712 -23.70 3.40 27.97
C ASN A 712 -24.67 3.43 29.17
N THR A 713 -24.39 4.23 30.20
CA THR A 713 -25.20 4.29 31.45
C THR A 713 -25.73 5.69 31.76
N ALA A 714 -26.68 5.78 32.70
CA ALA A 714 -27.23 7.07 33.16
C ALA A 714 -26.20 7.96 33.87
N GLU A 715 -25.27 7.35 34.61
CA GLU A 715 -24.13 8.04 35.24
C GLU A 715 -23.22 8.67 34.18
N GLU A 716 -22.84 7.89 33.16
CA GLU A 716 -22.05 8.38 32.02
C GLU A 716 -22.80 9.46 31.21
N MET A 717 -24.13 9.33 31.08
CA MET A 717 -24.97 10.34 30.44
C MET A 717 -24.98 11.66 31.23
N HIS A 718 -25.10 11.62 32.56
CA HIS A 718 -25.00 12.82 33.39
C HIS A 718 -23.62 13.49 33.27
N ILE A 719 -22.53 12.72 33.19
CA ILE A 719 -21.17 13.26 32.94
C ILE A 719 -21.13 13.97 31.57
N ALA A 720 -21.64 13.34 30.51
CA ALA A 720 -21.65 13.92 29.16
C ALA A 720 -22.52 15.19 29.03
N VAL A 721 -23.64 15.26 29.75
CA VAL A 721 -24.50 16.45 29.84
C VAL A 721 -23.83 17.56 30.67
N ASN A 722 -23.24 17.24 31.83
CA ASN A 722 -22.53 18.20 32.68
C ASN A 722 -21.25 18.77 32.01
N LEU A 723 -20.66 18.01 31.09
CA LEU A 723 -19.56 18.44 30.23
C LEU A 723 -20.00 19.49 29.17
N GLY A 724 -21.30 19.58 28.88
CA GLY A 724 -21.86 20.47 27.86
C GLY A 724 -21.81 19.91 26.44
N SER A 725 -21.74 18.58 26.28
CA SER A 725 -21.63 17.94 24.96
C SER A 725 -22.84 18.23 24.06
N LYS A 726 -22.57 18.69 22.83
CA LYS A 726 -23.61 18.96 21.83
C LYS A 726 -24.01 17.72 21.03
N VAL A 727 -23.21 16.64 21.09
CA VAL A 727 -23.49 15.37 20.39
C VAL A 727 -23.08 14.19 21.27
N ILE A 728 -24.07 13.46 21.78
CA ILE A 728 -23.87 12.32 22.69
C ILE A 728 -24.25 11.02 21.97
N GLY A 729 -23.33 10.05 21.94
CA GLY A 729 -23.56 8.73 21.37
C GLY A 729 -23.91 7.71 22.44
N VAL A 730 -25.12 7.15 22.41
CA VAL A 730 -25.46 6.03 23.29
C VAL A 730 -25.04 4.72 22.63
N ASN A 731 -24.04 4.05 23.19
CA ASN A 731 -23.64 2.74 22.73
C ASN A 731 -24.56 1.67 23.32
N ASN A 732 -25.47 1.16 22.48
CA ASN A 732 -26.39 0.08 22.83
C ASN A 732 -25.68 -1.28 23.01
N ARG A 733 -24.37 -1.36 22.74
CA ARG A 733 -23.52 -2.49 23.14
C ARG A 733 -22.76 -2.14 24.41
N ASN A 734 -22.97 -2.92 25.47
CA ASN A 734 -22.17 -2.81 26.70
C ASN A 734 -20.72 -3.22 26.39
N LEU A 735 -19.77 -2.33 26.66
CA LEU A 735 -18.35 -2.53 26.32
C LEU A 735 -17.62 -3.54 27.24
N THR A 736 -18.21 -3.98 28.36
CA THR A 736 -17.57 -4.95 29.27
C THR A 736 -17.88 -6.41 28.91
N ASN A 737 -19.09 -6.69 28.41
CA ASN A 737 -19.56 -8.05 28.09
C ASN A 737 -20.01 -8.24 26.62
N PHE A 738 -20.06 -7.16 25.83
CA PHE A 738 -20.46 -7.12 24.41
C PHE A 738 -21.92 -7.51 24.12
N GLU A 739 -22.78 -7.62 25.13
CA GLU A 739 -24.23 -7.76 24.97
C GLU A 739 -24.83 -6.48 24.35
N VAL A 740 -25.96 -6.62 23.65
CA VAL A 740 -26.63 -5.53 22.93
C VAL A 740 -28.05 -5.37 23.44
N ASP A 741 -28.39 -4.18 23.90
CA ASP A 741 -29.72 -3.77 24.31
C ASP A 741 -30.09 -2.44 23.64
N LEU A 742 -30.98 -2.52 22.64
CA LEU A 742 -31.46 -1.39 21.83
C LEU A 742 -32.38 -0.44 22.62
N GLU A 743 -32.93 -0.86 23.75
CA GLU A 743 -33.70 0.05 24.62
C GLU A 743 -32.79 1.03 25.37
N THR A 744 -31.48 0.78 25.46
CA THR A 744 -30.52 1.62 26.20
C THR A 744 -30.58 3.08 25.76
N THR A 745 -30.60 3.35 24.45
CA THR A 745 -30.77 4.74 23.95
C THR A 745 -32.09 5.34 24.43
N SER A 746 -33.19 4.60 24.28
CA SER A 746 -34.53 5.08 24.62
C SER A 746 -34.66 5.42 26.11
N ARG A 747 -34.08 4.60 27.01
CA ARG A 747 -34.10 4.82 28.47
C ARG A 747 -33.23 5.98 28.94
N LEU A 748 -32.31 6.49 28.10
CA LEU A 748 -31.43 7.61 28.45
C LEU A 748 -31.87 8.95 27.83
N MET A 749 -32.85 8.96 26.91
CA MET A 749 -33.33 10.19 26.25
C MET A 749 -33.83 11.26 27.24
N ASP A 750 -34.56 10.87 28.29
CA ASP A 750 -35.17 11.78 29.26
C ASP A 750 -34.15 12.58 30.11
N ILE A 751 -32.86 12.20 30.06
CA ILE A 751 -31.76 12.88 30.76
C ILE A 751 -31.20 14.05 29.91
N VAL A 752 -31.44 14.06 28.60
CA VAL A 752 -30.67 14.88 27.65
C VAL A 752 -31.38 16.22 27.33
N PRO A 753 -30.66 17.36 27.32
CA PRO A 753 -31.18 18.63 26.81
C PRO A 753 -31.62 18.55 25.34
N LYS A 754 -32.71 19.24 24.98
CA LYS A 754 -33.35 19.15 23.64
C LYS A 754 -32.50 19.71 22.50
N GLU A 755 -31.50 20.51 22.84
CA GLU A 755 -30.52 21.11 21.95
C GLU A 755 -29.35 20.17 21.59
N THR A 756 -29.11 19.13 22.40
CA THR A 756 -28.06 18.12 22.20
C THR A 756 -28.54 17.02 21.27
N VAL A 757 -27.72 16.68 20.28
CA VAL A 757 -28.03 15.63 19.30
C VAL A 757 -27.66 14.27 19.90
N VAL A 758 -28.66 13.41 20.16
CA VAL A 758 -28.42 12.03 20.58
C VAL A 758 -28.24 11.13 19.35
N CYS A 759 -27.23 10.26 19.40
CA CYS A 759 -26.89 9.30 18.35
C CYS A 759 -26.97 7.87 18.90
N ALA A 760 -27.85 7.02 18.37
CA ALA A 760 -27.91 5.60 18.74
C ALA A 760 -26.77 4.82 18.04
N LEU A 761 -25.88 4.19 18.80
CA LEU A 761 -24.74 3.44 18.29
C LEU A 761 -24.88 1.93 18.56
N SER A 762 -24.30 1.10 17.71
CA SER A 762 -24.28 -0.37 17.79
C SER A 762 -25.65 -1.06 17.66
N GLY A 763 -25.62 -2.36 17.35
CA GLY A 763 -26.79 -3.26 17.37
C GLY A 763 -27.73 -3.18 16.16
N ILE A 764 -27.81 -2.03 15.49
CA ILE A 764 -28.72 -1.77 14.37
C ILE A 764 -28.40 -2.68 13.17
N SER A 765 -29.39 -3.47 12.76
CA SER A 765 -29.34 -4.47 11.69
C SER A 765 -30.27 -4.17 10.52
N GLY A 766 -31.37 -3.44 10.75
CA GLY A 766 -32.34 -3.06 9.72
C GLY A 766 -33.39 -2.04 10.19
N PRO A 767 -34.39 -1.72 9.34
CA PRO A 767 -35.33 -0.60 9.57
C PRO A 767 -36.14 -0.71 10.87
N LYS A 768 -36.48 -1.93 11.29
CA LYS A 768 -37.26 -2.17 12.53
C LYS A 768 -36.53 -1.74 13.80
N ASP A 769 -35.20 -1.79 13.79
CA ASP A 769 -34.36 -1.38 14.90
C ASP A 769 -34.29 0.16 15.02
N VAL A 770 -34.71 0.87 13.97
CA VAL A 770 -34.63 2.32 13.82
C VAL A 770 -35.96 3.01 14.15
N GLU A 771 -37.09 2.35 13.92
CA GLU A 771 -38.42 2.84 14.27
C GLU A 771 -38.57 3.40 15.71
N PRO A 772 -37.99 2.80 16.78
CA PRO A 772 -38.10 3.36 18.13
C PRO A 772 -37.30 4.67 18.27
N TYR A 773 -36.14 4.75 17.62
CA TYR A 773 -35.26 5.92 17.68
C TYR A 773 -35.89 7.15 17.00
N GLU A 774 -36.54 6.97 15.85
CA GLU A 774 -37.31 8.06 15.22
C GLU A 774 -38.46 8.56 16.10
N LYS A 775 -39.19 7.65 16.76
CA LYS A 775 -40.32 7.98 17.65
C LYS A 775 -39.85 8.71 18.92
N ASN A 776 -38.67 8.36 19.42
CA ASN A 776 -38.10 8.89 20.66
C ASN A 776 -37.23 10.15 20.45
N GLY A 777 -37.15 10.70 19.23
CA GLY A 777 -36.44 11.95 18.95
C GLY A 777 -34.92 11.83 18.91
N VAL A 778 -34.38 10.63 18.69
CA VAL A 778 -32.94 10.43 18.42
C VAL A 778 -32.59 11.17 17.12
N GLY A 779 -31.46 11.86 17.09
CA GLY A 779 -31.03 12.65 15.93
C GLY A 779 -30.24 11.86 14.89
N ALA A 780 -29.53 10.81 15.29
CA ALA A 780 -28.73 10.00 14.38
C ALA A 780 -28.60 8.51 14.77
N VAL A 781 -28.18 7.69 13.82
CA VAL A 781 -27.84 6.27 14.00
C VAL A 781 -26.46 5.94 13.43
N LEU A 782 -25.65 5.20 14.18
CA LEU A 782 -24.34 4.70 13.71
C LEU A 782 -24.43 3.22 13.35
N VAL A 783 -24.26 2.93 12.06
CA VAL A 783 -24.41 1.59 11.49
C VAL A 783 -23.14 1.21 10.70
N GLY A 784 -22.64 0.00 10.95
CA GLY A 784 -21.41 -0.52 10.32
C GLY A 784 -21.60 -1.90 9.70
N GLU A 785 -21.72 -2.93 10.54
CA GLU A 785 -21.74 -4.33 10.07
C GLU A 785 -22.85 -4.61 9.04
N ALA A 786 -24.05 -4.08 9.25
CA ALA A 786 -25.15 -4.25 8.30
C ALA A 786 -24.88 -3.58 6.94
N LEU A 787 -24.30 -2.37 6.94
CA LEU A 787 -23.90 -1.67 5.71
C LEU A 787 -22.77 -2.40 4.97
N MET A 788 -21.79 -2.92 5.71
CA MET A 788 -20.64 -3.66 5.19
C MET A 788 -21.03 -5.03 4.60
N ARG A 789 -22.21 -5.56 4.93
CA ARG A 789 -22.78 -6.81 4.38
C ARG A 789 -23.86 -6.58 3.30
N ALA A 790 -24.30 -5.34 3.08
CA ALA A 790 -25.40 -5.04 2.15
C ALA A 790 -24.95 -5.11 0.69
N SER A 791 -25.52 -6.04 -0.08
CA SER A 791 -25.25 -6.21 -1.53
C SER A 791 -25.64 -4.99 -2.37
N ASN A 792 -26.65 -4.22 -1.93
CA ASN A 792 -26.96 -2.90 -2.44
C ASN A 792 -27.03 -1.90 -1.27
N THR A 793 -25.88 -1.29 -0.97
CA THR A 793 -25.73 -0.32 0.13
C THR A 793 -26.71 0.85 0.05
N ALA A 794 -26.95 1.41 -1.15
CA ALA A 794 -27.81 2.57 -1.31
C ALA A 794 -29.29 2.24 -1.06
N GLN A 795 -29.76 1.10 -1.58
CA GLN A 795 -31.12 0.61 -1.32
C GLN A 795 -31.32 0.27 0.16
N PHE A 796 -30.34 -0.36 0.82
CA PHE A 796 -30.40 -0.65 2.24
C PHE A 796 -30.49 0.64 3.08
N ILE A 797 -29.69 1.67 2.76
CA ILE A 797 -29.72 2.96 3.47
C ILE A 797 -31.08 3.64 3.31
N ALA A 798 -31.65 3.66 2.10
CA ALA A 798 -32.97 4.24 1.86
C ALA A 798 -34.07 3.52 2.68
N GLN A 799 -34.03 2.19 2.74
CA GLN A 799 -34.97 1.38 3.52
C GLN A 799 -34.77 1.56 5.04
N LEU A 800 -33.53 1.66 5.51
CA LEU A 800 -33.15 1.82 6.92
C LEU A 800 -33.72 3.12 7.54
N LEU A 801 -33.81 4.19 6.75
CA LEU A 801 -34.10 5.55 7.21
C LEU A 801 -35.51 6.04 6.78
N GLY A 802 -36.45 5.10 6.64
CA GLY A 802 -37.86 5.42 6.30
C GLY A 802 -38.07 6.02 4.90
N GLY A 803 -37.06 6.00 4.04
CA GLY A 803 -37.16 6.47 2.66
C GLY A 803 -38.15 5.62 1.87
N SER A 804 -39.07 6.26 1.15
CA SER A 804 -40.04 5.56 0.32
C SER A 804 -39.32 4.69 -0.72
N SER A 805 -39.46 3.38 -0.62
CA SER A 805 -38.94 2.40 -1.60
C SER A 805 -39.75 2.41 -2.91
N GLU A 806 -40.04 3.60 -3.46
CA GLU A 806 -40.06 3.72 -4.90
C GLU A 806 -38.73 3.14 -5.40
N THR A 807 -38.81 2.20 -6.34
CA THR A 807 -37.62 1.79 -7.08
C THR A 807 -36.94 3.03 -7.64
N VAL A 808 -35.60 3.04 -7.72
CA VAL A 808 -34.88 4.06 -8.46
C VAL A 808 -35.23 3.89 -9.94
N LYS A 809 -36.37 4.48 -10.34
CA LYS A 809 -36.89 4.49 -11.70
C LYS A 809 -35.76 5.03 -12.55
N THR A 810 -35.30 4.20 -13.49
CA THR A 810 -34.21 4.50 -14.42
C THR A 810 -34.55 5.81 -15.13
N THR A 811 -34.00 6.90 -14.60
CA THR A 811 -34.39 8.24 -15.01
C THR A 811 -33.99 8.39 -16.47
N PRO A 812 -34.88 8.82 -17.37
CA PRO A 812 -34.58 8.87 -18.80
C PRO A 812 -33.26 9.62 -19.00
N ARG A 813 -32.32 8.94 -19.66
CA ARG A 813 -30.93 9.37 -19.79
C ARG A 813 -30.89 10.83 -20.22
N ALA A 814 -30.22 11.70 -19.45
CA ALA A 814 -30.11 13.10 -19.85
C ALA A 814 -29.33 13.23 -21.16
N ALA A 815 -29.78 14.10 -22.06
CA ALA A 815 -29.09 14.34 -23.32
C ALA A 815 -27.68 14.88 -23.05
N PRO A 816 -26.62 14.30 -23.66
CA PRO A 816 -25.25 14.69 -23.37
C PRO A 816 -25.04 16.18 -23.69
N LEU A 817 -24.18 16.85 -22.93
CA LEU A 817 -23.74 18.21 -23.22
C LEU A 817 -23.04 18.22 -24.59
N VAL A 818 -23.42 19.16 -25.45
CA VAL A 818 -22.84 19.26 -26.81
C VAL A 818 -21.93 20.47 -26.90
N LYS A 819 -20.66 20.23 -27.27
CA LYS A 819 -19.65 21.27 -27.44
C LYS A 819 -19.17 21.37 -28.90
N ILE A 820 -19.16 22.60 -29.42
CA ILE A 820 -18.68 22.93 -30.78
C ILE A 820 -17.40 23.77 -30.67
N CYS A 821 -16.25 23.18 -31.02
CA CYS A 821 -14.91 23.68 -30.71
C CYS A 821 -14.13 24.16 -31.95
N GLY A 822 -13.35 25.23 -31.79
CA GLY A 822 -12.70 25.91 -32.92
C GLY A 822 -13.66 26.80 -33.70
N THR A 823 -14.65 27.37 -33.02
CA THR A 823 -15.66 28.25 -33.61
C THR A 823 -15.05 29.58 -34.03
N ARG A 824 -15.31 29.98 -35.27
CA ARG A 824 -14.59 31.07 -35.96
C ARG A 824 -15.48 32.21 -36.52
N SER A 825 -16.80 32.15 -36.33
CA SER A 825 -17.69 33.26 -36.67
C SER A 825 -18.90 33.32 -35.74
N ALA A 826 -19.49 34.52 -35.61
CA ALA A 826 -20.76 34.74 -34.91
C ALA A 826 -21.90 33.90 -35.50
N GLU A 827 -21.92 33.67 -36.81
CA GLU A 827 -22.92 32.85 -37.51
C GLU A 827 -22.83 31.36 -37.15
N ALA A 828 -21.62 30.80 -37.10
CA ALA A 828 -21.40 29.42 -36.67
C ALA A 828 -21.73 29.23 -35.18
N ALA A 829 -21.37 30.20 -34.33
CA ALA A 829 -21.75 30.23 -32.92
C ALA A 829 -23.27 30.25 -32.74
N LYS A 830 -23.95 31.20 -33.40
CA LYS A 830 -25.42 31.32 -33.38
C LYS A 830 -26.09 30.02 -33.86
N THR A 831 -25.65 29.47 -35.01
CA THR A 831 -26.17 28.21 -35.56
C THR A 831 -26.06 27.05 -34.57
N ALA A 832 -24.93 26.95 -33.84
CA ALA A 832 -24.75 25.93 -32.82
C ALA A 832 -25.69 26.11 -31.62
N VAL A 833 -25.91 27.34 -31.16
CA VAL A 833 -26.87 27.62 -30.06
C VAL A 833 -28.31 27.34 -30.51
N GLU A 834 -28.71 27.77 -31.71
CA GLU A 834 -30.03 27.50 -32.30
C GLU A 834 -30.28 26.00 -32.56
N ALA A 835 -29.22 25.21 -32.77
CA ALA A 835 -29.31 23.75 -32.84
C ALA A 835 -29.43 23.07 -31.45
N GLY A 836 -29.13 23.79 -30.35
CA GLY A 836 -29.18 23.26 -28.99
C GLY A 836 -27.85 22.82 -28.38
N ALA A 837 -26.71 23.34 -28.88
CA ALA A 837 -25.42 23.16 -28.22
C ALA A 837 -25.37 23.87 -26.86
N ASP A 838 -24.60 23.32 -25.92
CA ASP A 838 -24.48 23.86 -24.55
C ASP A 838 -23.19 24.65 -24.35
N LEU A 839 -22.14 24.31 -25.11
CA LEU A 839 -20.79 24.85 -24.96
C LEU A 839 -20.24 25.26 -26.34
N ILE A 840 -19.76 26.50 -26.48
CA ILE A 840 -19.12 26.99 -27.72
C ILE A 840 -17.64 27.27 -27.44
N GLY A 841 -16.75 26.51 -28.07
CA GLY A 841 -15.31 26.61 -27.88
C GLY A 841 -14.62 27.50 -28.90
N ILE A 842 -13.98 28.57 -28.44
CA ILE A 842 -13.02 29.37 -29.22
C ILE A 842 -11.59 28.95 -28.89
N ILE A 843 -10.71 28.91 -29.89
CA ILE A 843 -9.29 28.54 -29.69
C ILE A 843 -8.46 29.83 -29.63
N LEU A 844 -7.72 29.99 -28.54
CA LEU A 844 -6.86 31.17 -28.27
C LEU A 844 -5.37 30.81 -28.35
N VAL A 845 -5.06 29.63 -28.92
CA VAL A 845 -3.72 29.07 -29.08
C VAL A 845 -3.08 29.61 -30.36
N GLN A 846 -2.20 30.59 -30.20
CA GLN A 846 -1.47 31.24 -31.28
C GLN A 846 -0.75 30.22 -32.18
N GLY A 847 -0.66 30.52 -33.48
CA GLY A 847 -0.04 29.63 -34.47
C GLY A 847 -0.86 28.39 -34.86
N ARG A 848 -2.12 28.26 -34.37
CA ARG A 848 -3.05 27.19 -34.81
C ARG A 848 -4.04 27.70 -35.84
N THR A 849 -4.36 26.87 -36.84
CA THR A 849 -5.26 27.18 -37.96
C THR A 849 -6.70 27.52 -37.58
N ARG A 850 -7.10 27.20 -36.33
CA ARG A 850 -8.42 27.51 -35.76
C ARG A 850 -8.39 28.61 -34.69
N CYS A 851 -7.26 29.29 -34.51
CA CYS A 851 -7.15 30.42 -33.59
C CYS A 851 -7.99 31.60 -34.08
N VAL A 852 -8.68 32.29 -33.16
CA VAL A 852 -9.41 33.54 -33.43
C VAL A 852 -8.64 34.75 -32.91
N SER A 853 -8.97 35.95 -33.41
CA SER A 853 -8.58 37.22 -32.79
C SER A 853 -9.49 37.55 -31.61
N ASN A 854 -9.07 38.48 -30.74
CA ASN A 854 -9.89 38.94 -29.62
C ASN A 854 -11.18 39.64 -30.10
N GLU A 855 -11.14 40.29 -31.26
CA GLU A 855 -12.28 40.93 -31.92
C GLU A 855 -13.33 39.89 -32.34
N THR A 856 -12.94 38.87 -33.12
CA THR A 856 -13.83 37.77 -33.50
C THR A 856 -14.30 36.94 -32.29
N ALA A 857 -13.47 36.82 -31.24
CA ALA A 857 -13.89 36.20 -29.99
C ALA A 857 -14.98 37.00 -29.25
N LEU A 858 -14.93 38.33 -29.28
CA LEU A 858 -15.98 39.21 -28.74
C LEU A 858 -17.26 39.15 -29.59
N GLU A 859 -17.16 39.11 -30.92
CA GLU A 859 -18.32 38.86 -31.80
C GLU A 859 -19.03 37.54 -31.47
N ILE A 860 -18.25 36.47 -31.26
CA ILE A 860 -18.76 35.15 -30.85
C ILE A 860 -19.39 35.23 -29.45
N SER A 861 -18.75 35.90 -28.48
CA SER A 861 -19.29 36.10 -27.13
C SER A 861 -20.63 36.82 -27.16
N ASN A 862 -20.74 37.88 -27.96
CA ASN A 862 -21.98 38.64 -28.15
C ASN A 862 -23.06 37.78 -28.82
N ALA A 863 -22.74 37.02 -29.86
CA ALA A 863 -23.68 36.13 -30.54
C ALA A 863 -24.25 35.04 -29.60
N ILE A 864 -23.41 34.44 -28.75
CA ILE A 864 -23.84 33.45 -27.74
C ILE A 864 -24.74 34.10 -26.69
N ARG A 865 -24.42 35.33 -26.26
CA ARG A 865 -25.16 36.05 -25.21
C ARG A 865 -26.50 36.64 -25.70
N SER A 866 -26.65 36.88 -27.00
CA SER A 866 -27.89 37.35 -27.62
C SER A 866 -28.79 36.25 -28.22
N THR A 867 -28.27 35.04 -28.40
CA THR A 867 -29.04 33.91 -28.97
C THR A 867 -29.62 33.04 -27.86
N PRO A 868 -30.95 32.95 -27.70
CA PRO A 868 -31.55 32.04 -26.73
C PRO A 868 -31.37 30.59 -27.17
N LYS A 869 -31.06 29.68 -26.23
CA LYS A 869 -31.04 28.25 -26.52
C LYS A 869 -32.48 27.74 -26.70
N PRO A 870 -32.78 26.84 -27.66
CA PRO A 870 -34.11 26.28 -27.83
C PRO A 870 -34.66 25.70 -26.53
N SER A 871 -35.90 26.07 -26.19
CA SER A 871 -36.61 25.54 -25.02
C SER A 871 -36.91 24.06 -25.23
N SER A 872 -35.98 23.19 -24.82
CA SER A 872 -36.17 21.75 -24.90
C SER A 872 -37.36 21.33 -24.05
N LYS A 873 -38.46 20.97 -24.72
CA LYS A 873 -39.73 20.59 -24.09
C LYS A 873 -39.62 19.36 -23.18
N ASN A 874 -38.58 18.56 -23.38
CA ASN A 874 -38.22 17.39 -22.56
C ASN A 874 -36.93 17.61 -21.75
N SER A 875 -36.49 18.86 -21.55
CA SER A 875 -35.44 19.17 -20.57
C SER A 875 -36.01 19.13 -19.15
N THR A 876 -36.34 17.92 -18.69
CA THR A 876 -35.95 17.57 -17.32
C THR A 876 -34.52 18.08 -17.12
N ARG A 877 -34.34 18.98 -16.14
CA ARG A 877 -33.01 19.39 -15.68
C ARG A 877 -32.19 18.11 -15.44
N LEU A 878 -30.86 18.22 -15.45
CA LEU A 878 -30.01 17.21 -14.79
C LEU A 878 -30.22 17.26 -13.25
N THR A 879 -31.46 16.98 -12.81
CA THR A 879 -31.69 16.31 -11.54
C THR A 879 -31.00 14.96 -11.66
N SER A 880 -29.79 14.92 -11.12
CA SER A 880 -29.37 13.72 -10.39
C SER A 880 -30.53 13.24 -9.50
N THR A 881 -30.54 11.96 -9.15
CA THR A 881 -31.46 11.38 -8.15
C THR A 881 -31.08 11.85 -6.73
N SER A 882 -30.87 13.16 -6.58
CA SER A 882 -30.49 13.84 -5.36
C SER A 882 -31.71 13.93 -4.46
N ILE A 883 -31.71 13.07 -3.45
CA ILE A 883 -32.49 13.28 -2.24
C ILE A 883 -32.08 14.67 -1.72
N PRO A 884 -33.02 15.61 -1.46
CA PRO A 884 -32.67 16.96 -1.04
C PRO A 884 -31.76 16.93 0.19
N ASN A 885 -30.68 17.73 0.18
CA ASN A 885 -29.63 17.73 1.22
C ASN A 885 -28.81 16.43 1.37
N ALA A 886 -28.76 15.57 0.34
CA ALA A 886 -27.72 14.54 0.20
C ALA A 886 -26.42 15.13 -0.40
N ALA A 887 -25.34 14.35 -0.41
CA ALA A 887 -24.12 14.68 -1.13
C ALA A 887 -24.22 14.28 -2.61
N SER A 888 -23.52 14.98 -3.52
CA SER A 888 -23.54 14.70 -4.96
C SER A 888 -22.13 14.55 -5.53
N ASP A 889 -21.90 13.62 -6.47
CA ASP A 889 -20.59 13.51 -7.13
C ASP A 889 -20.20 14.83 -7.82
N ALA A 890 -18.94 15.25 -7.63
CA ALA A 890 -18.45 16.55 -8.05
C ALA A 890 -18.50 16.75 -9.58
N PHE A 891 -18.18 15.71 -10.37
CA PHE A 891 -18.22 15.81 -11.84
C PHE A 891 -19.67 15.81 -12.36
N ALA A 892 -20.56 15.02 -11.75
CA ALA A 892 -21.99 15.06 -12.06
C ALA A 892 -22.64 16.40 -11.68
N HIS A 893 -22.26 16.99 -10.54
CA HIS A 893 -22.70 18.33 -10.13
C HIS A 893 -22.19 19.41 -11.09
N ALA A 894 -20.91 19.39 -11.42
CA ALA A 894 -20.32 20.37 -12.34
C ALA A 894 -20.92 20.30 -13.75
N ALA A 895 -21.13 19.09 -14.29
CA ALA A 895 -21.80 18.91 -15.58
C ALA A 895 -23.24 19.47 -15.59
N SER A 896 -23.98 19.28 -14.48
CA SER A 896 -25.39 19.68 -14.36
C SER A 896 -25.63 21.15 -13.97
N THR A 897 -24.67 21.76 -13.25
CA THR A 897 -24.86 23.04 -12.54
C THR A 897 -23.86 24.12 -12.98
N HIS A 898 -22.70 23.75 -13.51
CA HIS A 898 -21.64 24.69 -13.91
C HIS A 898 -21.41 24.73 -15.43
N LEU A 899 -21.54 23.59 -16.10
CA LEU A 899 -21.33 23.44 -17.56
C LEU A 899 -22.63 23.36 -18.36
N ALA A 900 -23.78 23.59 -17.72
CA ALA A 900 -25.10 23.61 -18.36
C ALA A 900 -25.89 24.85 -17.93
N ARG A 901 -26.59 25.46 -18.89
CA ARG A 901 -27.60 26.50 -18.66
C ARG A 901 -28.86 26.23 -19.49
N PRO A 902 -30.06 26.55 -18.98
CA PRO A 902 -31.31 26.35 -19.72
C PRO A 902 -31.56 27.45 -20.77
N ASP A 903 -31.11 28.67 -20.50
CA ASP A 903 -31.38 29.90 -21.24
C ASP A 903 -30.45 30.13 -22.45
N ARG A 904 -29.18 29.74 -22.32
CA ARG A 904 -28.13 29.99 -23.33
C ARG A 904 -27.05 28.91 -23.31
N ALA A 905 -26.17 28.94 -24.30
CA ALA A 905 -24.89 28.22 -24.25
C ALA A 905 -23.83 29.02 -23.47
N LEU A 906 -22.73 28.35 -23.10
CA LEU A 906 -21.57 28.93 -22.43
C LEU A 906 -20.39 29.11 -23.40
N LEU A 907 -19.67 30.21 -23.27
CA LEU A 907 -18.42 30.45 -24.01
C LEU A 907 -17.23 29.78 -23.31
N VAL A 908 -16.54 28.90 -24.03
CA VAL A 908 -15.35 28.17 -23.58
C VAL A 908 -14.10 28.71 -24.30
N GLY A 909 -13.13 29.25 -23.57
CA GLY A 909 -11.81 29.58 -24.14
C GLY A 909 -10.85 28.41 -24.04
N VAL A 910 -10.27 27.98 -25.17
CA VAL A 910 -9.35 26.83 -25.24
C VAL A 910 -7.89 27.31 -25.31
N PHE A 911 -7.10 26.85 -24.36
CA PHE A 911 -5.67 27.15 -24.18
C PHE A 911 -4.83 25.87 -24.23
N ARG A 912 -3.55 26.01 -24.58
CA ARG A 912 -2.54 24.95 -24.64
C ARG A 912 -1.15 25.54 -24.37
N ASN A 913 -0.71 25.45 -23.13
CA ASN A 913 0.61 25.88 -22.63
C ASN A 913 0.90 27.40 -22.74
N GLN A 914 -0.12 28.26 -22.76
CA GLN A 914 0.09 29.69 -22.47
C GLN A 914 0.30 29.93 -20.97
N PRO A 915 1.02 31.00 -20.57
CA PRO A 915 1.09 31.48 -19.19
C PRO A 915 -0.27 31.75 -18.52
N LEU A 916 -0.37 31.53 -17.21
CA LEU A 916 -1.62 31.65 -16.44
C LEU A 916 -2.16 33.08 -16.40
N ASP A 917 -1.29 34.09 -16.34
CA ASP A 917 -1.65 35.51 -16.40
C ASP A 917 -2.35 35.85 -17.72
N TYR A 918 -1.88 35.32 -18.86
CA TYR A 918 -2.58 35.43 -20.14
C TYR A 918 -3.95 34.72 -20.12
N VAL A 919 -4.06 33.52 -19.53
CA VAL A 919 -5.35 32.83 -19.38
C VAL A 919 -6.33 33.68 -18.57
N LEU A 920 -5.88 34.28 -17.46
CA LEU A 920 -6.68 35.13 -16.59
C LEU A 920 -7.02 36.49 -17.22
N GLU A 921 -6.14 37.05 -18.06
CA GLU A 921 -6.46 38.22 -18.89
C GLU A 921 -7.55 37.88 -19.90
N GLN A 922 -7.38 36.84 -20.72
CA GLN A 922 -8.37 36.49 -21.75
C GLN A 922 -9.72 36.06 -21.14
N GLN A 923 -9.73 35.42 -19.97
CA GLN A 923 -10.95 35.12 -19.21
C GLN A 923 -11.76 36.39 -18.93
N ARG A 924 -11.10 37.44 -18.42
CA ARG A 924 -11.74 38.73 -18.10
C ARG A 924 -12.14 39.49 -19.37
N THR A 925 -11.21 39.66 -20.31
CA THR A 925 -11.38 40.48 -21.51
C THR A 925 -12.48 39.95 -22.44
N LEU A 926 -12.59 38.62 -22.60
CA LEU A 926 -13.59 37.99 -23.47
C LEU A 926 -14.88 37.60 -22.72
N ASN A 927 -14.90 37.77 -21.39
CA ASN A 927 -15.92 37.28 -20.48
C ASN A 927 -16.21 35.79 -20.73
N LEU A 928 -15.19 34.95 -20.57
CA LEU A 928 -15.31 33.50 -20.73
C LEU A 928 -16.11 32.91 -19.57
N ASP A 929 -17.11 32.09 -19.88
CA ASP A 929 -17.91 31.38 -18.88
C ASP A 929 -17.20 30.11 -18.37
N VAL A 930 -16.28 29.55 -19.16
CA VAL A 930 -15.54 28.31 -18.91
C VAL A 930 -14.14 28.42 -19.54
N VAL A 931 -13.12 27.85 -18.91
CA VAL A 931 -11.77 27.71 -19.48
C VAL A 931 -11.49 26.24 -19.79
N GLN A 932 -10.87 25.95 -20.92
CA GLN A 932 -10.38 24.62 -21.28
C GLN A 932 -8.85 24.61 -21.37
N LEU A 933 -8.20 23.90 -20.45
CA LEU A 933 -6.76 23.62 -20.48
C LEU A 933 -6.50 22.34 -21.27
N HIS A 934 -5.72 22.44 -22.35
CA HIS A 934 -5.61 21.42 -23.40
C HIS A 934 -4.15 21.13 -23.82
N GLY A 935 -3.21 21.36 -22.91
CA GLY A 935 -1.81 20.99 -23.04
C GLY A 935 -1.31 20.19 -21.84
N ASP A 936 -0.17 20.62 -21.32
CA ASP A 936 0.61 20.03 -20.23
C ASP A 936 0.53 20.91 -18.96
N GLU A 937 -0.47 21.81 -18.88
CA GLU A 937 -0.66 22.73 -17.74
C GLU A 937 -0.94 21.99 -16.42
N PRO A 938 -0.42 22.46 -15.26
CA PRO A 938 -0.74 21.90 -13.95
C PRO A 938 -2.25 21.86 -13.70
N VAL A 939 -2.75 20.77 -13.11
CA VAL A 939 -4.18 20.67 -12.77
C VAL A 939 -4.54 21.61 -11.61
N GLU A 940 -3.54 21.97 -10.82
CA GLU A 940 -3.53 22.98 -9.77
C GLU A 940 -3.94 24.38 -10.25
N TRP A 941 -3.75 24.72 -11.54
CA TRP A 941 -4.21 26.01 -12.07
C TRP A 941 -5.75 26.13 -12.09
N ALA A 942 -6.48 25.02 -12.03
CA ALA A 942 -7.93 25.03 -12.11
C ALA A 942 -8.62 25.70 -10.91
N SER A 943 -7.98 25.74 -9.73
CA SER A 943 -8.48 26.49 -8.57
C SER A 943 -8.09 27.97 -8.56
N LEU A 944 -7.18 28.40 -9.44
CA LEU A 944 -6.76 29.80 -9.60
C LEU A 944 -7.55 30.55 -10.67
N ILE A 945 -8.31 29.82 -11.51
CA ILE A 945 -9.14 30.36 -12.58
C ILE A 945 -10.55 30.62 -12.03
N PRO A 946 -11.11 31.85 -12.14
CA PRO A 946 -12.36 32.24 -11.46
C PRO A 946 -13.64 31.69 -12.12
N VAL A 947 -13.52 30.69 -12.99
CA VAL A 947 -14.62 30.06 -13.75
C VAL A 947 -14.37 28.56 -13.90
N PRO A 948 -15.41 27.73 -14.11
CA PRO A 948 -15.25 26.28 -14.27
C PRO A 948 -14.18 25.91 -15.32
N VAL A 949 -13.33 24.95 -14.96
CA VAL A 949 -12.23 24.49 -15.83
C VAL A 949 -12.48 23.08 -16.36
N ILE A 950 -12.49 22.94 -17.68
CA ILE A 950 -12.40 21.65 -18.36
C ILE A 950 -10.90 21.34 -18.55
N ARG A 951 -10.44 20.18 -18.09
CA ARG A 951 -9.05 19.74 -18.33
C ARG A 951 -9.05 18.59 -19.32
N ALA A 952 -8.33 18.75 -20.43
CA ALA A 952 -8.14 17.66 -21.38
C ALA A 952 -7.12 16.64 -20.85
N PHE A 953 -7.38 15.37 -21.10
CA PHE A 953 -6.55 14.23 -20.71
C PHE A 953 -6.54 13.17 -21.83
N LYS A 954 -5.51 12.34 -21.84
CA LYS A 954 -5.57 11.03 -22.49
C LYS A 954 -6.25 10.01 -21.56
N PRO A 955 -6.81 8.91 -22.09
CA PRO A 955 -7.21 7.77 -21.29
C PRO A 955 -6.09 7.32 -20.33
N GLY A 956 -6.45 6.92 -19.11
CA GLY A 956 -5.50 6.52 -18.07
C GLY A 956 -4.52 7.60 -17.56
N GLN A 957 -4.57 8.85 -18.03
CA GLN A 957 -3.61 9.88 -17.62
C GLN A 957 -3.76 10.25 -16.12
N PRO A 958 -2.66 10.34 -15.35
CA PRO A 958 -2.70 10.80 -13.97
C PRO A 958 -3.38 12.16 -13.80
N GLY A 959 -4.09 12.33 -12.69
CA GLY A 959 -4.87 13.54 -12.39
C GLY A 959 -6.30 13.55 -12.94
N LEU A 960 -6.62 12.75 -13.96
CA LEU A 960 -7.95 12.72 -14.62
C LEU A 960 -9.13 12.60 -13.62
N ALA A 961 -9.00 11.69 -12.65
CA ALA A 961 -10.02 11.39 -11.65
C ALA A 961 -9.93 12.24 -10.36
N ARG A 962 -9.11 13.30 -10.33
CA ARG A 962 -8.92 14.16 -9.13
C ARG A 962 -10.07 15.15 -9.00
N ARG A 963 -11.00 14.90 -8.06
CA ARG A 963 -12.11 15.82 -7.74
C ARG A 963 -11.58 17.08 -7.06
N GLY A 964 -12.39 18.14 -7.06
CA GLY A 964 -12.07 19.43 -6.43
C GLY A 964 -11.10 20.33 -7.18
N TYR A 965 -10.41 19.84 -8.23
CA TYR A 965 -9.52 20.65 -9.06
C TYR A 965 -10.22 21.15 -10.33
N HIS A 966 -10.46 20.26 -11.31
CA HIS A 966 -11.19 20.61 -12.54
C HIS A 966 -12.68 20.26 -12.45
N ALA A 967 -13.50 21.02 -13.15
CA ALA A 967 -14.96 20.84 -13.20
C ALA A 967 -15.35 19.56 -13.96
N LEU A 968 -14.66 19.24 -15.06
CA LEU A 968 -14.92 18.02 -15.83
C LEU A 968 -13.69 17.63 -16.68
N PRO A 969 -13.25 16.36 -16.65
CA PRO A 969 -12.21 15.87 -17.55
C PRO A 969 -12.77 15.66 -18.97
N LEU A 970 -11.98 16.05 -19.98
CA LEU A 970 -12.25 15.81 -21.39
C LEU A 970 -11.24 14.81 -21.95
N LEU A 971 -11.71 13.72 -22.53
CA LEU A 971 -10.88 12.67 -23.13
C LEU A 971 -10.66 12.97 -24.63
N ASP A 972 -9.40 13.08 -25.04
CA ASP A 972 -8.98 13.30 -26.44
C ASP A 972 -7.71 12.51 -26.76
N SER A 973 -7.43 12.26 -28.04
CA SER A 973 -6.21 11.58 -28.51
C SER A 973 -4.95 12.44 -28.30
N GLY A 974 -5.12 13.73 -27.97
CA GLY A 974 -4.04 14.70 -27.67
C GLY A 974 -3.33 15.25 -28.91
N ALA A 975 -3.68 14.74 -30.09
CA ALA A 975 -3.19 15.21 -31.38
C ALA A 975 -3.84 16.53 -31.83
N GLY A 976 -5.00 16.90 -31.27
CA GLY A 976 -5.55 18.26 -31.33
C GLY A 976 -5.88 18.76 -32.74
N GLY A 977 -6.89 18.16 -33.37
CA GLY A 977 -7.39 18.58 -34.70
C GLY A 977 -6.78 17.84 -35.90
N SER A 978 -6.17 16.67 -35.66
CA SER A 978 -5.69 15.73 -36.69
C SER A 978 -6.78 14.85 -37.31
N GLY A 979 -8.00 14.88 -36.78
CA GLY A 979 -9.09 13.95 -37.14
C GLY A 979 -8.95 12.55 -36.55
N GLN A 980 -7.86 12.24 -35.85
CA GLN A 980 -7.61 10.92 -35.28
C GLN A 980 -8.62 10.59 -34.16
N GLN A 981 -9.39 9.52 -34.35
CA GLN A 981 -10.34 8.99 -33.38
C GLN A 981 -9.63 8.51 -32.10
N LEU A 982 -10.34 8.61 -30.99
CA LEU A 982 -9.93 8.12 -29.68
C LEU A 982 -10.21 6.61 -29.54
N ASP A 983 -9.32 5.86 -28.90
CA ASP A 983 -9.55 4.43 -28.65
C ASP A 983 -10.62 4.23 -27.57
N LEU A 984 -11.81 3.80 -28.00
CA LEU A 984 -12.95 3.52 -27.14
C LEU A 984 -12.69 2.39 -26.14
N LYS A 985 -11.73 1.49 -26.39
CA LYS A 985 -11.29 0.47 -25.43
C LYS A 985 -10.54 1.12 -24.27
N GLU A 986 -9.58 2.01 -24.53
CA GLU A 986 -8.88 2.74 -23.47
C GLU A 986 -9.82 3.65 -22.68
N VAL A 987 -10.81 4.27 -23.34
CA VAL A 987 -11.89 5.03 -22.68
C VAL A 987 -12.71 4.13 -21.77
N LYS A 988 -13.16 2.97 -22.27
CA LYS A 988 -13.94 2.00 -21.49
C LYS A 988 -13.16 1.53 -20.26
N GLU A 989 -11.92 1.07 -20.42
CA GLU A 989 -11.06 0.67 -19.31
C GLU A 989 -10.81 1.81 -18.30
N THR A 990 -10.72 3.06 -18.77
CA THR A 990 -10.57 4.25 -17.90
C THR A 990 -11.83 4.51 -17.08
N LEU A 991 -13.01 4.35 -17.69
CA LEU A 991 -14.30 4.50 -17.01
C LEU A 991 -14.61 3.33 -16.07
N GLU A 992 -14.21 2.10 -16.40
CA GLU A 992 -14.42 0.91 -15.56
C GLU A 992 -13.64 0.96 -14.24
N ARG A 993 -12.47 1.62 -14.21
CA ARG A 993 -11.66 1.84 -13.00
C ARG A 993 -12.30 2.75 -11.94
N ASP A 994 -13.34 3.52 -12.29
CA ASP A 994 -14.01 4.46 -11.36
C ASP A 994 -15.52 4.58 -11.70
N GLY A 995 -16.36 3.98 -10.85
CA GLY A 995 -17.82 3.98 -10.96
C GLY A 995 -18.45 5.37 -11.15
N ASP A 996 -17.80 6.39 -10.59
CA ASP A 996 -18.31 7.75 -10.47
C ASP A 996 -17.48 8.76 -11.28
N LEU A 997 -16.57 8.29 -12.14
CA LEU A 997 -15.94 9.17 -13.13
C LEU A 997 -17.00 9.58 -14.18
N ARG A 998 -17.01 10.86 -14.55
CA ARG A 998 -17.84 11.41 -15.64
C ARG A 998 -16.94 12.24 -16.55
N VAL A 999 -17.15 12.15 -17.87
CA VAL A 999 -16.22 12.70 -18.87
C VAL A 999 -16.95 13.44 -20.01
N LEU A 1000 -16.25 14.37 -20.66
CA LEU A 1000 -16.51 14.73 -22.05
C LEU A 1000 -15.72 13.81 -22.99
N LEU A 1001 -16.32 13.39 -24.10
CA LEU A 1001 -15.64 12.60 -25.15
C LEU A 1001 -15.29 13.50 -26.34
N ALA A 1002 -14.05 13.43 -26.82
CA ALA A 1002 -13.55 14.18 -27.97
C ALA A 1002 -12.63 13.30 -28.84
N GLY A 1003 -12.13 13.86 -29.94
CA GLY A 1003 -11.16 13.20 -30.84
C GLY A 1003 -11.84 12.41 -31.96
N GLY A 1004 -11.79 12.93 -33.18
CA GLY A 1004 -12.32 12.27 -34.39
C GLY A 1004 -13.85 12.15 -34.48
N LEU A 1005 -14.59 12.80 -33.58
CA LEU A 1005 -16.06 12.79 -33.61
C LEU A 1005 -16.63 13.63 -34.77
N GLY A 1006 -17.76 13.18 -35.33
CA GLY A 1006 -18.53 13.83 -36.40
C GLY A 1006 -20.00 13.37 -36.39
N PRO A 1007 -20.90 14.03 -37.16
CA PRO A 1007 -22.32 13.68 -37.20
C PRO A 1007 -22.60 12.20 -37.47
N GLU A 1008 -21.77 11.59 -38.31
CA GLU A 1008 -21.85 10.20 -38.76
C GLU A 1008 -21.41 9.16 -37.72
N ASN A 1009 -20.70 9.54 -36.65
CA ASN A 1009 -20.10 8.58 -35.72
C ASN A 1009 -20.37 8.86 -34.23
N VAL A 1010 -20.85 10.06 -33.86
CA VAL A 1010 -20.98 10.46 -32.44
C VAL A 1010 -21.91 9.57 -31.63
N ALA A 1011 -22.99 9.09 -32.24
CA ALA A 1011 -23.92 8.17 -31.58
C ALA A 1011 -23.30 6.79 -31.33
N ASP A 1012 -22.52 6.27 -32.28
CA ASP A 1012 -21.91 4.94 -32.17
C ASP A 1012 -20.65 4.95 -31.31
N ALA A 1013 -19.89 6.05 -31.28
CA ALA A 1013 -18.80 6.24 -30.32
C ALA A 1013 -19.29 6.19 -28.86
N VAL A 1014 -20.46 6.77 -28.57
CA VAL A 1014 -21.06 6.76 -27.23
C VAL A 1014 -21.80 5.45 -26.93
N ARG A 1015 -22.45 4.82 -27.91
CA ARG A 1015 -23.10 3.50 -27.74
C ARG A 1015 -22.10 2.35 -27.60
N GLY A 1016 -20.97 2.41 -28.32
CA GLY A 1016 -19.92 1.38 -28.30
C GLY A 1016 -19.22 1.19 -26.94
N LEU A 1017 -19.37 2.15 -26.02
CA LEU A 1017 -18.91 2.03 -24.63
C LEU A 1017 -19.82 1.12 -23.77
N GLY A 1018 -21.01 0.76 -24.25
CA GLY A 1018 -21.98 -0.07 -23.51
C GLY A 1018 -22.45 0.61 -22.23
N GLU A 1019 -22.55 -0.15 -21.14
CA GLU A 1019 -23.07 0.33 -19.84
C GLU A 1019 -22.33 1.56 -19.30
N VAL A 1020 -21.00 1.65 -19.46
CA VAL A 1020 -20.24 2.82 -19.02
C VAL A 1020 -20.44 4.05 -19.92
N GLY A 1021 -21.10 3.91 -21.07
CA GLY A 1021 -21.49 5.02 -21.95
C GLY A 1021 -22.40 6.05 -21.27
N VAL A 1022 -23.11 5.70 -20.19
CA VAL A 1022 -23.87 6.66 -19.35
C VAL A 1022 -22.98 7.63 -18.59
N ARG A 1023 -21.67 7.35 -18.49
CA ARG A 1023 -20.66 8.19 -17.83
C ARG A 1023 -20.07 9.26 -18.76
N VAL A 1024 -20.30 9.15 -20.06
CA VAL A 1024 -20.05 10.23 -21.03
C VAL A 1024 -21.19 11.24 -20.91
N VAL A 1025 -20.94 12.31 -20.15
CA VAL A 1025 -21.94 13.36 -19.88
C VAL A 1025 -21.95 14.45 -20.95
N GLY A 1026 -21.01 14.41 -21.91
CA GLY A 1026 -20.99 15.29 -23.07
C GLY A 1026 -20.01 14.88 -24.16
N VAL A 1027 -20.12 15.52 -25.32
CA VAL A 1027 -19.30 15.27 -26.52
C VAL A 1027 -18.79 16.58 -27.10
N ASP A 1028 -17.57 16.56 -27.65
CA ASP A 1028 -16.88 17.72 -28.21
C ASP A 1028 -16.41 17.45 -29.65
N VAL A 1029 -16.80 18.31 -30.58
CA VAL A 1029 -16.38 18.24 -31.99
C VAL A 1029 -15.61 19.48 -32.41
N SER A 1030 -14.63 19.29 -33.31
CA SER A 1030 -14.01 20.38 -34.05
C SER A 1030 -13.97 20.07 -35.54
N SER A 1031 -13.01 19.26 -36.01
CA SER A 1031 -12.82 18.97 -37.44
C SER A 1031 -13.97 18.18 -38.10
N GLY A 1032 -14.76 17.41 -37.34
CA GLY A 1032 -15.87 16.62 -37.90
C GLY A 1032 -16.98 17.47 -38.51
N VAL A 1033 -17.18 18.71 -38.01
CA VAL A 1033 -18.15 19.67 -38.55
C VAL A 1033 -17.54 20.64 -39.57
N GLU A 1034 -16.39 20.29 -40.17
CA GLU A 1034 -15.73 21.12 -41.18
C GLU A 1034 -15.82 20.53 -42.60
N VAL A 1035 -15.73 21.43 -43.58
CA VAL A 1035 -15.52 21.17 -45.02
C VAL A 1035 -14.46 22.16 -45.49
N ASP A 1036 -13.44 21.70 -46.22
CA ASP A 1036 -12.31 22.51 -46.71
C ASP A 1036 -11.67 23.43 -45.65
N GLY A 1037 -11.59 22.94 -44.40
CA GLY A 1037 -11.02 23.67 -43.26
C GLY A 1037 -11.88 24.82 -42.73
N LYS A 1038 -13.13 24.97 -43.17
CA LYS A 1038 -14.14 25.90 -42.64
C LYS A 1038 -15.26 25.12 -41.95
N GLN A 1039 -15.91 25.72 -40.95
CA GLN A 1039 -17.08 25.11 -40.31
C GLN A 1039 -18.27 25.09 -41.29
N ASP A 1040 -18.97 23.96 -41.35
CA ASP A 1040 -20.18 23.79 -42.15
C ASP A 1040 -21.43 23.86 -41.26
N LEU A 1041 -22.36 24.75 -41.61
CA LEU A 1041 -23.56 25.02 -40.80
C LEU A 1041 -24.59 23.87 -40.85
N GLY A 1042 -24.54 23.01 -41.87
CA GLY A 1042 -25.35 21.79 -41.95
C GLY A 1042 -24.80 20.72 -41.01
N LYS A 1043 -23.48 20.46 -41.07
CA LYS A 1043 -22.79 19.53 -40.18
C LYS A 1043 -22.88 19.93 -38.72
N ILE A 1044 -22.82 21.23 -38.39
CA ILE A 1044 -23.05 21.70 -37.00
C ILE A 1044 -24.42 21.23 -36.52
N ARG A 1045 -25.50 21.52 -37.28
CA ARG A 1045 -26.87 21.10 -36.90
C ARG A 1045 -26.97 19.58 -36.77
N ALA A 1046 -26.48 18.84 -37.77
CA ALA A 1046 -26.51 17.38 -37.78
C ALA A 1046 -25.71 16.76 -36.62
N PHE A 1047 -24.57 17.35 -36.20
CA PHE A 1047 -23.83 16.89 -35.04
C PHE A 1047 -24.62 17.09 -33.74
N VAL A 1048 -25.20 18.27 -33.54
CA VAL A 1048 -25.99 18.53 -32.32
C VAL A 1048 -27.22 17.62 -32.27
N GLU A 1049 -27.92 17.45 -33.38
CA GLU A 1049 -29.06 16.54 -33.51
C GLU A 1049 -28.68 15.09 -33.21
N ALA A 1050 -27.65 14.56 -33.86
CA ALA A 1050 -27.16 13.20 -33.64
C ALA A 1050 -26.70 12.98 -32.19
N ALA A 1051 -25.97 13.94 -31.60
CA ALA A 1051 -25.49 13.87 -30.23
C ALA A 1051 -26.61 13.97 -29.18
N LYS A 1052 -27.63 14.81 -29.40
CA LYS A 1052 -28.81 14.87 -28.52
C LYS A 1052 -29.71 13.63 -28.69
N GLY A 1053 -29.71 13.02 -29.88
CA GLY A 1053 -30.46 11.81 -30.21
C GLY A 1053 -29.98 10.52 -29.52
N VAL A 1054 -28.75 10.48 -28.98
CA VAL A 1054 -28.13 9.31 -28.30
C VAL A 1054 -28.91 8.81 -27.06
N VAL A 1055 -29.93 9.53 -26.64
CA VAL A 1055 -30.83 9.23 -25.52
C VAL A 1055 -32.09 8.44 -25.91
N GLN A 1056 -32.49 8.45 -27.18
CA GLN A 1056 -33.83 7.97 -27.59
C GLN A 1056 -33.88 6.48 -27.97
N ALA A 1057 -32.83 5.71 -27.65
CA ALA A 1057 -32.68 4.29 -27.93
C ALA A 1057 -32.01 3.56 -26.76
#